data_AF-A0A945FL55-F1
#
_entry.id   AF-A0A945FL55-F1
#
_cell.length_a   1.000
_cell.length_b   1.000
_cell.length_c   1.000
_cell.angle_alpha   90.00
_cell.angle_beta   90.00
_cell.angle_gamma   90.00
#
_symmetry.space_group_name_H-M   'P 1'
#
loop_
_entity.id
_entity.type
_entity.pdbx_description
1 polymer ?
#
loop_
_entity_poly.entity_id
_entity_poly.type
_entity_poly.pdbx_seq_one_letter_code
_entity_poly.pdbx_strand_id
1 'polypeptide(L)'
;MNTSQPLSFSATARALRALIYTNGAWGAWAQMVSLQTAIFTGFVLSLGASESTIAHFISIGSFASLAQILSSALLAHRIKRKKAFVIAMGCLHTLFRFSIVLVPFITASHQVSLISILIGLGMVSWHLAGPIFSGWNAHIIPEDIRARFIGRQTMAHLLVGIVASYAAGWYLDLFDDTTKYTAFFAIFLVATLIGLGGFLNLSRVPFQTTESDNQTGSLLIPFQNPQFRNLLIFFWAWNFAWSLSSPFYSVFMLKTLQISYSNVAILTSLLMAAMVVGSQLLSGLIDRYGSKAMLQILTIPSIITPIFWTFNRPDFYWFIPVAMILNGLIFSGMLVSVNSLLYATVPDGSNRTAYFAGWSCAIFLAYAIAPLVGSALVAYFEPFHFHIFGFDIGKLQLVFLVSAGLMILPNIFLRTVKDSKGTTSRELLGQVGRGNLVGDLYNALAFDWSRSDLNRARAVRQMGRSRSPMALDQLIQALSDANPDVRKQAAQGLGEARSPQAINPLLEELKDEESDIRSEAIEALGKIGDPNIIDHLIEALNDSDSRVQISAIRALSEMRGTEAQELLFWKFADRFDRITFPTLSDVLGAKRDLRIVRPTLERLDNFKSPTIRLQLLNSVCRAQGARRRFYRLVSQDNLARAERQEEMLRQTRRAFRRSRILNNTIKHHVQNQLKEIHKAFDTDQIENVFEHTKSLATYLEHNIDENTVEALGPEVASRIGASVLAIKTYLSQSEHREDPALRIVFCIVCLWCIADALTQK
;
A
#
# COMPACT_ATOMS: atom_id res chain seq x y z
N MET A 1 0.81 -30.03 -36.29
CA MET A 1 2.06 -29.63 -35.64
C MET A 1 2.44 -28.27 -36.19
N ASN A 2 2.34 -27.22 -35.37
CA ASN A 2 2.93 -25.91 -35.62
C ASN A 2 3.35 -25.40 -34.25
N THR A 3 4.65 -25.34 -34.01
CA THR A 3 5.24 -24.67 -32.86
C THR A 3 4.77 -23.21 -32.86
N SER A 4 4.21 -22.77 -31.73
CA SER A 4 3.60 -21.45 -31.57
C SER A 4 4.65 -20.35 -31.67
N GLN A 5 4.87 -19.82 -32.89
CA GLN A 5 5.65 -18.60 -33.04
C GLN A 5 4.94 -17.46 -32.27
N PRO A 6 5.68 -16.66 -31.49
CA PRO A 6 5.13 -15.49 -30.82
C PRO A 6 4.56 -14.52 -31.88
N LEU A 7 3.39 -13.95 -31.58
CA LEU A 7 2.74 -12.99 -32.48
C LEU A 7 3.65 -11.78 -32.70
N SER A 8 3.67 -11.25 -33.93
CA SER A 8 4.34 -9.97 -34.20
C SER A 8 3.74 -8.86 -33.34
N PHE A 9 4.55 -7.88 -32.94
CA PHE A 9 4.12 -6.73 -32.12
C PHE A 9 2.86 -6.05 -32.68
N SER A 10 2.80 -5.86 -34.02
CA SER A 10 1.64 -5.26 -34.69
C SER A 10 0.37 -6.12 -34.59
N ALA A 11 0.50 -7.45 -34.63
CA ALA A 11 -0.62 -8.38 -34.49
C ALA A 11 -1.14 -8.39 -33.04
N THR A 12 -0.24 -8.40 -32.05
CA THR A 12 -0.58 -8.30 -30.63
C THR A 12 -1.30 -6.99 -30.33
N ALA A 13 -0.79 -5.84 -30.79
CA ALA A 13 -1.45 -4.55 -30.58
C ALA A 13 -2.84 -4.45 -31.21
N ARG A 14 -3.07 -5.07 -32.38
CA ARG A 14 -4.40 -5.16 -33.00
C ARG A 14 -5.34 -6.09 -32.21
N ALA A 15 -4.84 -7.24 -31.77
CA ALA A 15 -5.59 -8.19 -30.96
C ALA A 15 -6.06 -7.56 -29.64
N LEU A 16 -5.16 -6.87 -28.93
CA LEU A 16 -5.46 -6.18 -27.68
C LEU A 16 -6.53 -5.09 -27.86
N ARG A 17 -6.44 -4.28 -28.92
CA ARG A 17 -7.49 -3.28 -29.23
C ARG A 17 -8.84 -3.92 -29.54
N ALA A 18 -8.84 -5.01 -30.31
CA ALA A 18 -10.07 -5.75 -30.62
C ALA A 18 -10.72 -6.32 -29.36
N LEU A 19 -9.93 -6.85 -28.43
CA LEU A 19 -10.43 -7.36 -27.14
C LEU A 19 -11.06 -6.25 -26.28
N ILE A 20 -10.47 -5.06 -26.22
CA ILE A 20 -11.05 -3.92 -25.50
C ILE A 20 -12.42 -3.55 -26.08
N TYR A 21 -12.51 -3.42 -27.42
CA TYR A 21 -13.78 -3.13 -28.09
C TYR A 21 -14.84 -4.20 -27.83
N THR A 22 -14.46 -5.48 -27.96
CA THR A 22 -15.37 -6.61 -27.71
C THR A 22 -15.90 -6.58 -26.27
N ASN A 23 -15.08 -6.25 -25.28
CA ASN A 23 -15.54 -6.14 -23.89
C ASN A 23 -16.48 -4.95 -23.65
N GLY A 24 -16.23 -3.80 -24.29
CA GLY A 24 -17.14 -2.68 -24.26
C GLY A 24 -18.52 -3.04 -24.85
N ALA A 25 -18.53 -3.69 -26.02
CA ALA A 25 -19.77 -4.19 -26.64
C ALA A 25 -20.52 -5.18 -25.73
N TRP A 26 -19.81 -6.12 -25.12
CA TRP A 26 -20.41 -7.05 -24.15
C TRP A 26 -20.86 -6.36 -22.86
N GLY A 27 -20.26 -5.23 -22.47
CA GLY A 27 -20.72 -4.38 -21.39
C GLY A 27 -22.08 -3.79 -21.67
N ALA A 28 -22.27 -3.17 -22.84
CA ALA A 28 -23.57 -2.68 -23.29
C ALA A 28 -24.61 -3.81 -23.36
N TRP A 29 -24.27 -4.92 -24.03
CA TRP A 29 -25.15 -6.07 -24.15
C TRP A 29 -25.56 -6.62 -22.77
N ALA A 30 -24.61 -6.80 -21.84
CA ALA A 30 -24.89 -7.34 -20.52
C ALA A 30 -25.85 -6.46 -19.72
N GLN A 31 -25.69 -5.13 -19.77
CA GLN A 31 -26.58 -4.22 -19.04
C GLN A 31 -27.99 -4.14 -19.62
N MET A 32 -28.17 -4.45 -20.90
CA MET A 32 -29.48 -4.38 -21.57
C MET A 32 -30.29 -5.69 -21.45
N VAL A 33 -29.65 -6.86 -21.37
CA VAL A 33 -30.35 -8.16 -21.44
C VAL A 33 -30.03 -9.17 -20.34
N SER A 34 -29.09 -8.87 -19.43
CA SER A 34 -28.75 -9.83 -18.36
C SER A 34 -29.90 -10.03 -17.36
N LEU A 35 -30.04 -11.26 -16.85
CA LEU A 35 -31.13 -11.69 -15.97
C LEU A 35 -31.27 -10.89 -14.66
N GLN A 36 -30.18 -10.29 -14.19
CA GLN A 36 -30.13 -9.53 -12.92
C GLN A 36 -30.38 -8.03 -13.11
N THR A 37 -30.50 -7.56 -14.36
CA THR A 37 -30.70 -6.14 -14.66
C THR A 37 -32.15 -5.72 -14.45
N ALA A 38 -32.36 -4.46 -14.08
CA ALA A 38 -33.69 -3.89 -13.95
C ALA A 38 -34.48 -3.92 -15.28
N ILE A 39 -33.80 -3.88 -16.42
CA ILE A 39 -34.44 -3.99 -17.74
C ILE A 39 -35.06 -5.38 -17.92
N PHE A 40 -34.32 -6.45 -17.62
CA PHE A 40 -34.87 -7.81 -17.69
C PHE A 40 -35.99 -8.01 -16.66
N THR A 41 -35.80 -7.53 -15.42
CA THR A 41 -36.85 -7.53 -14.39
C THR A 41 -38.12 -6.83 -14.89
N GLY A 42 -37.97 -5.64 -15.48
CA GLY A 42 -39.05 -4.86 -16.06
C GLY A 42 -39.78 -5.59 -17.19
N PHE A 43 -39.02 -6.23 -18.09
CA PHE A 43 -39.59 -7.06 -19.14
C PHE A 43 -40.46 -8.16 -18.56
N VAL A 44 -39.96 -8.92 -17.59
CA VAL A 44 -40.72 -10.02 -16.96
C VAL A 44 -41.96 -9.49 -16.23
N LEU A 45 -41.85 -8.36 -15.53
CA LEU A 45 -43.00 -7.70 -14.88
C LEU A 45 -44.05 -7.22 -15.91
N SER A 46 -43.63 -6.74 -17.08
CA SER A 46 -44.55 -6.33 -18.16
C SER A 46 -45.35 -7.49 -18.76
N LEU A 47 -44.87 -8.74 -18.59
CA LEU A 47 -45.63 -9.95 -18.95
C LEU A 47 -46.66 -10.34 -17.88
N GLY A 48 -46.80 -9.57 -16.80
CA GLY A 48 -47.68 -9.89 -15.67
C GLY A 48 -47.12 -11.00 -14.76
N ALA A 49 -45.83 -11.33 -14.89
CA ALA A 49 -45.22 -12.39 -14.10
C ALA A 49 -44.95 -11.94 -12.65
N SER A 50 -45.04 -12.91 -11.72
CA SER A 50 -44.78 -12.72 -10.29
C SER A 50 -43.28 -12.59 -9.97
N GLU A 51 -42.99 -12.15 -8.76
CA GLU A 51 -41.63 -12.11 -8.20
C GLU A 51 -40.97 -13.49 -8.20
N SER A 52 -41.77 -14.55 -7.99
CA SER A 52 -41.33 -15.93 -8.01
C SER A 52 -40.85 -16.39 -9.40
N THR A 53 -41.45 -15.85 -10.47
CA THR A 53 -41.04 -16.17 -11.85
C THR A 53 -39.65 -15.62 -12.15
N ILE A 54 -39.33 -14.43 -11.66
CA ILE A 54 -38.01 -13.80 -11.83
C ILE A 54 -36.94 -14.62 -11.10
N ALA A 55 -37.21 -15.02 -9.86
CA ALA A 55 -36.32 -15.89 -9.09
C ALA A 55 -36.10 -17.23 -9.81
N HIS A 56 -37.15 -17.83 -10.36
CA HIS A 56 -37.08 -19.08 -11.13
C HIS A 56 -36.17 -18.97 -12.37
N PHE A 57 -36.25 -17.87 -13.13
CA PHE A 57 -35.38 -17.62 -14.28
C PHE A 57 -33.90 -17.48 -13.90
N ILE A 58 -33.60 -16.79 -12.81
CA ILE A 58 -32.22 -16.66 -12.29
C ILE A 58 -31.69 -18.03 -11.83
N SER A 59 -32.52 -18.82 -11.14
CA SER A 59 -32.17 -20.15 -10.67
C SER A 59 -31.88 -21.13 -11.80
N ILE A 60 -32.72 -21.17 -12.85
CA ILE A 60 -32.49 -22.02 -14.02
C ILE A 60 -31.22 -21.61 -14.74
N GLY A 61 -31.00 -20.30 -14.93
CA GLY A 61 -29.78 -19.81 -15.55
C GLY A 61 -28.53 -20.23 -14.78
N SER A 62 -28.56 -20.14 -13.46
CA SER A 62 -27.45 -20.54 -12.58
C SER A 62 -27.23 -22.05 -12.58
N PHE A 63 -28.29 -22.85 -12.53
CA PHE A 63 -28.20 -24.31 -12.65
C PHE A 63 -27.61 -24.75 -13.99
N ALA A 64 -28.07 -24.15 -15.10
CA ALA A 64 -27.54 -24.39 -16.43
C ALA A 64 -26.05 -24.00 -16.57
N SER A 65 -25.56 -23.06 -15.76
CA SER A 65 -24.16 -22.64 -15.75
C SER A 65 -23.20 -23.72 -15.23
N LEU A 66 -23.70 -24.76 -14.54
CA LEU A 66 -22.93 -25.95 -14.16
C LEU A 66 -22.36 -26.70 -15.37
N ALA A 67 -22.86 -26.44 -16.58
CA ALA A 67 -22.28 -26.94 -17.84
C ALA A 67 -20.79 -26.57 -18.00
N GLN A 68 -20.30 -25.53 -17.33
CA GLN A 68 -18.88 -25.18 -17.30
C GLN A 68 -17.98 -26.34 -16.82
N ILE A 69 -18.46 -27.13 -15.86
CA ILE A 69 -17.72 -28.28 -15.32
C ILE A 69 -17.53 -29.35 -16.41
N LEU A 70 -18.57 -29.59 -17.21
CA LEU A 70 -18.53 -30.53 -18.34
C LEU A 70 -17.55 -30.06 -19.42
N SER A 71 -17.50 -28.75 -19.67
CA SER A 71 -16.54 -28.18 -20.63
C SER A 71 -15.10 -28.46 -20.24
N SER A 72 -14.73 -28.12 -19.00
CA SER A 72 -13.38 -28.29 -18.48
C SER A 72 -12.98 -29.76 -18.33
N ALA A 73 -13.91 -30.65 -17.99
CA ALA A 73 -13.62 -32.06 -17.74
C ALA A 73 -13.64 -32.94 -19.02
N LEU A 74 -14.54 -32.68 -19.97
CA LEU A 74 -14.87 -33.65 -21.03
C LEU A 74 -14.74 -33.11 -22.45
N LEU A 75 -14.90 -31.80 -22.64
CA LEU A 75 -15.11 -31.22 -23.98
C LEU A 75 -13.90 -30.46 -24.51
N ALA A 76 -13.17 -29.74 -23.65
CA ALA A 76 -12.11 -28.81 -24.06
C ALA A 76 -10.99 -29.48 -24.89
N HIS A 77 -10.63 -30.72 -24.58
CA HIS A 77 -9.59 -31.49 -25.28
C HIS A 77 -10.09 -32.13 -26.61
N ARG A 78 -11.41 -32.33 -26.77
CA ARG A 78 -11.99 -32.97 -27.97
C ARG A 78 -12.25 -31.98 -29.11
N ILE A 79 -12.36 -30.68 -28.80
CA ILE A 79 -12.68 -29.66 -29.79
C ILE A 79 -11.43 -29.29 -30.60
N LYS A 80 -11.42 -29.69 -31.89
CA LYS A 80 -10.33 -29.36 -32.83
C LYS A 80 -10.30 -27.88 -33.24
N ARG A 81 -11.47 -27.25 -33.42
CA ARG A 81 -11.61 -25.83 -33.86
C ARG A 81 -12.07 -24.94 -32.70
N LYS A 82 -11.23 -24.79 -31.67
CA LYS A 82 -11.53 -24.04 -30.43
C LYS A 82 -12.06 -22.62 -30.67
N LYS A 83 -11.41 -21.85 -31.54
CA LYS A 83 -11.83 -20.48 -31.90
C LYS A 83 -13.26 -20.43 -32.46
N ALA A 84 -13.54 -21.25 -33.48
CA ALA A 84 -14.86 -21.28 -34.12
C ALA A 84 -15.95 -21.72 -33.15
N PHE A 85 -15.65 -22.68 -32.28
CA PHE A 85 -16.56 -23.15 -31.24
C PHE A 85 -16.94 -22.03 -30.27
N VAL A 86 -15.96 -21.28 -29.73
CA VAL A 86 -16.22 -20.17 -28.80
C VAL A 86 -17.11 -19.10 -29.45
N ILE A 87 -16.81 -18.71 -30.69
CA ILE A 87 -17.59 -17.70 -31.42
C ILE A 87 -19.01 -18.20 -31.68
N ALA A 88 -19.18 -19.44 -32.16
CA ALA A 88 -20.49 -20.01 -32.45
C ALA A 88 -21.37 -20.11 -31.20
N MET A 89 -20.81 -20.61 -30.09
CA MET A 89 -21.53 -20.71 -28.82
C MET A 89 -21.88 -19.35 -28.22
N GLY A 90 -21.01 -18.35 -28.39
CA GLY A 90 -21.29 -16.97 -27.99
C GLY A 90 -22.40 -16.30 -28.81
N CYS A 91 -22.37 -16.48 -30.14
CA CYS A 91 -23.47 -16.04 -31.01
C CYS A 91 -24.78 -16.74 -30.65
N LEU A 92 -24.75 -18.05 -30.41
CA LEU A 92 -25.91 -18.84 -30.01
C LEU A 92 -26.49 -18.35 -28.67
N HIS A 93 -25.63 -18.06 -27.68
CA HIS A 93 -26.03 -17.44 -26.42
C HIS A 93 -26.77 -16.10 -26.63
N THR A 94 -26.22 -15.26 -27.52
CA THR A 94 -26.80 -13.94 -27.86
C THR A 94 -28.17 -14.10 -28.52
N LEU A 95 -28.30 -15.04 -29.46
CA LEU A 95 -29.56 -15.32 -30.15
C LEU A 95 -30.62 -15.90 -29.21
N PHE A 96 -30.26 -16.82 -28.31
CA PHE A 96 -31.21 -17.33 -27.31
C PHE A 96 -31.73 -16.23 -26.37
N ARG A 97 -30.90 -15.23 -26.06
CA ARG A 97 -31.35 -14.05 -25.29
C ARG A 97 -32.36 -13.21 -26.06
N PHE A 98 -32.15 -13.00 -27.35
CA PHE A 98 -33.14 -12.33 -28.20
C PHE A 98 -34.45 -13.12 -28.24
N SER A 99 -34.38 -14.44 -28.44
CA SER A 99 -35.57 -15.29 -28.59
C SER A 99 -36.55 -15.21 -27.40
N ILE A 100 -36.06 -14.86 -26.20
CA ILE A 100 -36.91 -14.66 -25.02
C ILE A 100 -37.95 -13.56 -25.26
N VAL A 101 -37.57 -12.45 -25.91
CA VAL A 101 -38.50 -11.34 -26.18
C VAL A 101 -39.55 -11.71 -27.23
N LEU A 102 -39.32 -12.75 -28.03
CA LEU A 102 -40.26 -13.24 -29.05
C LEU A 102 -41.35 -14.17 -28.49
N VAL A 103 -41.13 -14.76 -27.30
CA VAL A 103 -42.01 -15.79 -26.73
C VAL A 103 -43.48 -15.36 -26.64
N PRO A 104 -43.82 -14.14 -26.19
CA PRO A 104 -45.21 -13.71 -26.09
C PRO A 104 -45.97 -13.68 -27.42
N PHE A 105 -45.27 -13.56 -28.55
CA PHE A 105 -45.87 -13.65 -29.89
C PHE A 105 -46.11 -15.09 -30.35
N ILE A 106 -45.46 -16.07 -29.71
CA ILE A 106 -45.53 -17.49 -30.09
C ILE A 106 -46.61 -18.21 -29.28
N THR A 107 -46.69 -17.95 -27.98
CA THR A 107 -47.62 -18.64 -27.08
C THR A 107 -48.09 -17.72 -25.96
N ALA A 108 -49.36 -17.84 -25.58
CA ALA A 108 -49.91 -17.23 -24.37
C ALA A 108 -49.92 -18.19 -23.18
N SER A 109 -50.08 -19.51 -23.40
CA SER A 109 -50.30 -20.50 -22.33
C SER A 109 -49.02 -21.07 -21.70
N HIS A 110 -47.87 -20.98 -22.39
CA HIS A 110 -46.61 -21.60 -21.93
C HIS A 110 -45.41 -20.64 -21.93
N GLN A 111 -45.65 -19.34 -21.74
CA GLN A 111 -44.60 -18.32 -21.81
C GLN A 111 -43.46 -18.57 -20.82
N VAL A 112 -43.78 -18.81 -19.55
CA VAL A 112 -42.77 -19.04 -18.50
C VAL A 112 -41.90 -20.26 -18.81
N SER A 113 -42.52 -21.39 -19.18
CA SER A 113 -41.79 -22.62 -19.50
C SER A 113 -40.87 -22.45 -20.71
N LEU A 114 -41.32 -21.78 -21.77
CA LEU A 114 -40.51 -21.58 -22.97
C LEU A 114 -39.34 -20.60 -22.70
N ILE A 115 -39.58 -19.50 -21.97
CA ILE A 115 -38.53 -18.57 -21.55
C ILE A 115 -37.48 -19.30 -20.69
N SER A 116 -37.92 -20.13 -19.73
CA SER A 116 -37.04 -20.96 -18.91
C SER A 116 -36.13 -21.86 -19.74
N ILE A 117 -36.66 -22.54 -20.76
CA ILE A 117 -35.88 -23.40 -21.67
C ILE A 117 -34.85 -22.56 -22.44
N LEU A 118 -35.26 -21.42 -23.00
CA LEU A 118 -34.37 -20.54 -23.76
C LEU A 118 -33.23 -19.97 -22.90
N ILE A 119 -33.53 -19.58 -21.66
CA ILE A 119 -32.53 -19.14 -20.68
C ILE A 119 -31.53 -20.27 -20.41
N GLY A 120 -32.02 -21.49 -20.15
CA GLY A 120 -31.19 -22.65 -19.89
C GLY A 120 -30.24 -22.96 -21.06
N LEU A 121 -30.79 -23.09 -22.28
CA LEU A 121 -30.01 -23.35 -23.50
C LEU A 121 -28.98 -22.25 -23.77
N GLY A 122 -29.35 -20.98 -23.58
CA GLY A 122 -28.45 -19.85 -23.66
C GLY A 122 -27.29 -19.99 -22.68
N MET A 123 -27.57 -20.24 -21.39
CA MET A 123 -26.53 -20.35 -20.36
C MET A 123 -25.61 -21.55 -20.60
N VAL A 124 -26.14 -22.71 -20.99
CA VAL A 124 -25.33 -23.87 -21.36
C VAL A 124 -24.39 -23.53 -22.51
N SER A 125 -24.89 -22.85 -23.55
CA SER A 125 -24.09 -22.48 -24.72
C SER A 125 -22.84 -21.67 -24.32
N TRP A 126 -23.02 -20.60 -23.54
CA TRP A 126 -21.89 -19.77 -23.10
C TRP A 126 -20.95 -20.49 -22.14
N HIS A 127 -21.49 -21.19 -21.12
CA HIS A 127 -20.67 -21.83 -20.10
C HIS A 127 -19.89 -23.04 -20.65
N LEU A 128 -20.34 -23.65 -21.75
CA LEU A 128 -19.54 -24.63 -22.49
C LEU A 128 -18.32 -23.99 -23.18
N ALA A 129 -18.41 -22.73 -23.63
CA ALA A 129 -17.32 -22.02 -24.29
C ALA A 129 -16.40 -21.23 -23.33
N GLY A 130 -16.92 -20.85 -22.15
CA GLY A 130 -16.25 -19.96 -21.19
C GLY A 130 -14.83 -20.37 -20.78
N PRO A 131 -14.55 -21.64 -20.41
CA PRO A 131 -13.20 -22.08 -20.06
C PRO A 131 -12.21 -21.96 -21.22
N ILE A 132 -12.64 -22.29 -22.43
CA ILE A 132 -11.82 -22.19 -23.66
C ILE A 132 -11.51 -20.72 -23.96
N PHE A 133 -12.50 -19.83 -23.81
CA PHE A 133 -12.31 -18.39 -23.96
C PHE A 133 -11.36 -17.80 -22.90
N SER A 134 -11.46 -18.26 -21.65
CA SER A 134 -10.60 -17.81 -20.56
C SER A 134 -9.14 -18.20 -20.81
N GLY A 135 -8.90 -19.44 -21.24
CA GLY A 135 -7.59 -19.89 -21.72
C GLY A 135 -7.10 -19.06 -22.91
N TRP A 136 -7.97 -18.75 -23.87
CA TRP A 136 -7.61 -17.91 -25.03
C TRP A 136 -7.09 -16.53 -24.61
N ASN A 137 -7.76 -15.86 -23.67
CA ASN A 137 -7.33 -14.54 -23.17
C ASN A 137 -5.98 -14.62 -22.43
N ALA A 138 -5.76 -15.64 -21.62
CA ALA A 138 -4.54 -15.78 -20.83
C ALA A 138 -3.26 -15.84 -21.69
N HIS A 139 -3.36 -16.45 -22.89
CA HIS A 139 -2.23 -16.61 -23.81
C HIS A 139 -1.98 -15.39 -24.70
N ILE A 140 -3.02 -14.63 -25.07
CA ILE A 140 -2.83 -13.44 -25.92
C ILE A 140 -2.21 -12.28 -25.14
N ILE A 141 -2.58 -12.14 -23.87
CA ILE A 141 -2.22 -10.98 -23.06
C ILE A 141 -0.82 -11.20 -22.45
N PRO A 142 0.20 -10.43 -22.85
CA PRO A 142 1.55 -10.55 -22.32
C PRO A 142 1.60 -10.34 -20.80
N GLU A 143 2.47 -11.08 -20.11
CA GLU A 143 2.54 -11.11 -18.64
C GLU A 143 2.91 -9.75 -18.03
N ASP A 144 3.80 -9.01 -18.68
CA ASP A 144 4.30 -7.70 -18.27
C ASP A 144 3.25 -6.56 -18.30
N ILE A 145 2.22 -6.71 -19.13
CA ILE A 145 1.14 -5.72 -19.25
C ILE A 145 -0.23 -6.23 -18.78
N ARG A 146 -0.32 -7.49 -18.32
CA ARG A 146 -1.58 -8.19 -18.06
C ARG A 146 -2.52 -7.43 -17.12
N ALA A 147 -2.02 -7.00 -15.97
CA ALA A 147 -2.81 -6.27 -14.98
C ALA A 147 -3.36 -4.94 -15.53
N ARG A 148 -2.49 -4.13 -16.16
CA ARG A 148 -2.89 -2.84 -16.77
C ARG A 148 -3.90 -3.02 -17.90
N PHE A 149 -3.72 -4.05 -18.74
CA PHE A 149 -4.62 -4.35 -19.83
C PHE A 149 -5.99 -4.81 -19.33
N ILE A 150 -6.03 -5.75 -18.38
CA ILE A 150 -7.28 -6.21 -17.75
C ILE A 150 -8.01 -5.03 -17.10
N GLY A 151 -7.30 -4.11 -16.43
CA GLY A 151 -7.88 -2.88 -15.89
C GLY A 151 -8.59 -2.05 -16.96
N ARG A 152 -7.92 -1.77 -18.10
CA ARG A 152 -8.53 -1.04 -19.22
C ARG A 152 -9.71 -1.78 -19.85
N GLN A 153 -9.61 -3.10 -19.98
CA GLN A 153 -10.68 -3.95 -20.49
C GLN A 153 -11.93 -3.87 -19.60
N THR A 154 -11.75 -3.97 -18.28
CA THR A 154 -12.83 -3.83 -17.29
C THR A 154 -13.43 -2.43 -17.30
N MET A 155 -12.61 -1.37 -17.39
CA MET A 155 -13.12 0.00 -17.51
C MET A 155 -13.98 0.19 -18.77
N ALA A 156 -13.54 -0.34 -19.92
CA ALA A 156 -14.31 -0.27 -21.16
C ALA A 156 -15.67 -0.99 -21.02
N HIS A 157 -15.68 -2.17 -20.41
CA HIS A 157 -16.92 -2.92 -20.13
C HIS A 157 -17.89 -2.11 -19.26
N LEU A 158 -17.39 -1.54 -18.15
CA LEU A 158 -18.23 -0.80 -17.20
C LEU A 158 -18.75 0.51 -17.79
N LEU A 159 -17.89 1.33 -18.39
CA LEU A 159 -18.29 2.65 -18.91
C LEU A 159 -19.29 2.54 -20.06
N VAL A 160 -19.04 1.64 -21.01
CA VAL A 160 -19.97 1.41 -22.12
C VAL A 160 -21.27 0.80 -21.62
N GLY A 161 -21.19 -0.08 -20.61
CA GLY A 161 -22.36 -0.65 -19.92
C GLY A 161 -23.23 0.42 -19.24
N ILE A 162 -22.63 1.35 -18.49
CA ILE A 162 -23.33 2.46 -17.82
C ILE A 162 -24.12 3.31 -18.83
N VAL A 163 -23.46 3.72 -19.93
CA VAL A 163 -24.09 4.53 -20.98
C VAL A 163 -25.26 3.77 -21.62
N ALA A 164 -25.06 2.48 -21.94
CA ALA A 164 -26.12 1.66 -22.52
C ALA A 164 -27.29 1.43 -21.56
N SER A 165 -27.02 1.19 -20.28
CA SER A 165 -28.04 1.01 -19.23
C SER A 165 -28.90 2.25 -19.08
N TYR A 166 -28.27 3.44 -19.01
CA TYR A 166 -28.99 4.70 -18.91
C TYR A 166 -29.79 5.00 -20.17
N ALA A 167 -29.21 4.81 -21.36
CA ALA A 167 -29.91 5.04 -22.63
C ALA A 167 -31.13 4.12 -22.78
N ALA A 168 -31.01 2.84 -22.42
CA ALA A 168 -32.11 1.88 -22.44
C ALA A 168 -33.18 2.21 -21.38
N GLY A 169 -32.77 2.60 -20.18
CA GLY A 169 -33.70 3.02 -19.13
C GLY A 169 -34.47 4.28 -19.49
N TRP A 170 -33.79 5.30 -19.99
CA TRP A 170 -34.41 6.52 -20.50
C TRP A 170 -35.39 6.22 -21.64
N TYR A 171 -35.01 5.34 -22.57
CA TYR A 171 -35.89 4.94 -23.66
C TYR A 171 -37.15 4.21 -23.15
N LEU A 172 -37.06 3.35 -22.12
CA LEU A 172 -38.22 2.68 -21.53
C LEU A 172 -39.19 3.64 -20.84
N ASP A 173 -38.67 4.71 -20.23
CA ASP A 173 -39.49 5.70 -19.52
C ASP A 173 -40.35 6.55 -20.47
N LEU A 174 -40.06 6.55 -21.78
CA LEU A 174 -40.86 7.26 -22.80
C LEU A 174 -42.16 6.54 -23.17
N PHE A 175 -42.35 5.28 -22.73
CA PHE A 175 -43.48 4.44 -23.13
C PHE A 175 -44.40 4.14 -21.95
N ASP A 176 -45.71 4.23 -22.20
CA ASP A 176 -46.75 3.79 -21.27
C ASP A 176 -46.80 2.25 -21.19
N ASP A 177 -47.39 1.72 -20.12
CA ASP A 177 -47.41 0.27 -19.83
C ASP A 177 -48.01 -0.58 -20.97
N THR A 178 -48.92 -0.04 -21.78
CA THR A 178 -49.53 -0.73 -22.93
C THR A 178 -48.59 -0.89 -24.12
N THR A 179 -47.63 0.04 -24.28
CA THR A 179 -46.68 0.04 -25.40
C THR A 179 -45.26 -0.33 -24.97
N LYS A 180 -45.00 -0.39 -23.65
CA LYS A 180 -43.69 -0.65 -23.04
C LYS A 180 -43.05 -1.95 -23.51
N TYR A 181 -43.85 -2.96 -23.85
CA TYR A 181 -43.35 -4.20 -24.43
C TYR A 181 -42.64 -4.00 -25.78
N THR A 182 -43.11 -3.09 -26.64
CA THR A 182 -42.44 -2.75 -27.91
C THR A 182 -41.08 -2.10 -27.67
N ALA A 183 -40.93 -1.33 -26.58
CA ALA A 183 -39.67 -0.75 -26.19
C ALA A 183 -38.67 -1.83 -25.71
N PHE A 184 -39.11 -2.83 -24.94
CA PHE A 184 -38.27 -3.99 -24.59
C PHE A 184 -37.81 -4.75 -25.83
N PHE A 185 -38.68 -4.98 -26.82
CA PHE A 185 -38.32 -5.61 -28.08
C PHE A 185 -37.19 -4.86 -28.81
N ALA A 186 -37.31 -3.55 -28.94
CA ALA A 186 -36.29 -2.72 -29.57
C ALA A 186 -34.94 -2.77 -28.83
N ILE A 187 -34.96 -2.71 -27.49
CA ILE A 187 -33.77 -2.82 -26.66
C ILE A 187 -33.09 -4.18 -26.85
N PHE A 188 -33.85 -5.28 -26.80
CA PHE A 188 -33.30 -6.63 -26.98
C PHE A 188 -32.74 -6.84 -28.39
N LEU A 189 -33.35 -6.24 -29.42
CA LEU A 189 -32.83 -6.27 -30.78
C LEU A 189 -31.49 -5.52 -30.89
N VAL A 190 -31.44 -4.28 -30.40
CA VAL A 190 -30.20 -3.47 -30.40
C VAL A 190 -29.10 -4.16 -29.62
N ALA A 191 -29.41 -4.67 -28.42
CA ALA A 191 -28.46 -5.43 -27.62
C ALA A 191 -27.92 -6.63 -28.40
N THR A 192 -28.79 -7.41 -29.03
CA THR A 192 -28.40 -8.57 -29.85
C THR A 192 -27.44 -8.21 -30.98
N LEU A 193 -27.70 -7.12 -31.70
CA LEU A 193 -26.80 -6.63 -32.76
C LEU A 193 -25.42 -6.24 -32.19
N ILE A 194 -25.39 -5.56 -31.04
CA ILE A 194 -24.14 -5.20 -30.34
C ILE A 194 -23.38 -6.46 -29.90
N GLY A 195 -24.08 -7.44 -29.31
CA GLY A 195 -23.51 -8.70 -28.84
C GLY A 195 -22.90 -9.53 -29.98
N LEU A 196 -23.63 -9.69 -31.08
CA LEU A 196 -23.13 -10.36 -32.29
C LEU A 196 -21.93 -9.60 -32.89
N GLY A 197 -22.00 -8.27 -32.95
CA GLY A 197 -20.87 -7.43 -33.37
C GLY A 197 -19.62 -7.64 -32.51
N GLY A 198 -19.77 -7.82 -31.19
CA GLY A 198 -18.69 -8.16 -30.27
C GLY A 198 -18.00 -9.49 -30.62
N PHE A 199 -18.78 -10.54 -30.91
CA PHE A 199 -18.27 -11.86 -31.32
C PHE A 199 -17.65 -11.84 -32.74
N LEU A 200 -18.22 -11.08 -33.66
CA LEU A 200 -17.64 -10.85 -34.99
C LEU A 200 -16.30 -10.14 -34.88
N ASN A 201 -16.16 -9.15 -34.00
CA ASN A 201 -14.88 -8.50 -33.77
C ASN A 201 -13.87 -9.43 -33.10
N LEU A 202 -14.31 -10.28 -32.16
CA LEU A 202 -13.49 -11.32 -31.55
C LEU A 202 -12.95 -12.32 -32.59
N SER A 203 -13.69 -12.58 -33.66
CA SER A 203 -13.24 -13.45 -34.76
C SER A 203 -11.96 -12.96 -35.46
N ARG A 204 -11.60 -11.69 -35.32
CA ARG A 204 -10.35 -11.11 -35.86
C ARG A 204 -9.13 -11.40 -34.99
N VAL A 205 -9.34 -11.80 -33.74
CA VAL A 205 -8.27 -12.08 -32.78
C VAL A 205 -7.64 -13.46 -33.10
N PRO A 206 -6.30 -13.60 -33.12
CA PRO A 206 -5.64 -14.88 -33.34
C PRO A 206 -5.79 -15.82 -32.13
N PHE A 207 -5.89 -17.12 -32.36
CA PHE A 207 -5.98 -18.14 -31.30
C PHE A 207 -4.67 -18.93 -31.21
N GLN A 208 -4.06 -18.97 -30.02
CA GLN A 208 -2.85 -19.75 -29.75
C GLN A 208 -3.20 -20.95 -28.85
N THR A 209 -2.63 -22.12 -29.14
CA THR A 209 -2.79 -23.36 -28.34
C THR A 209 -1.44 -23.80 -27.80
N THR A 210 -1.38 -24.21 -26.54
CA THR A 210 -0.23 -24.88 -25.90
C THR A 210 -0.62 -26.31 -25.49
N GLU A 211 0.37 -27.21 -25.38
CA GLU A 211 0.17 -28.64 -25.07
C GLU A 211 -0.32 -28.91 -23.63
N SER A 212 -0.21 -27.94 -22.72
CA SER A 212 -0.62 -28.07 -21.31
C SER A 212 -2.13 -28.10 -21.08
N ASP A 213 -2.94 -27.86 -22.12
CA ASP A 213 -4.42 -27.79 -22.06
C ASP A 213 -5.13 -29.17 -21.92
N ASN A 214 -4.38 -30.28 -21.86
CA ASN A 214 -4.92 -31.64 -22.05
C ASN A 214 -5.01 -32.51 -20.79
N GLN A 215 -4.74 -32.00 -19.59
CA GLN A 215 -4.78 -32.82 -18.37
C GLN A 215 -6.10 -32.67 -17.61
N THR A 216 -6.85 -33.79 -17.48
CA THR A 216 -8.07 -33.89 -16.67
C THR A 216 -7.72 -34.45 -15.29
N GLY A 217 -7.69 -33.60 -14.27
CA GLY A 217 -7.64 -34.03 -12.87
C GLY A 217 -9.00 -34.57 -12.40
N SER A 218 -9.01 -35.43 -11.37
CA SER A 218 -10.26 -35.90 -10.75
C SER A 218 -11.03 -34.73 -10.12
N LEU A 219 -12.32 -34.60 -10.45
CA LEU A 219 -13.20 -33.53 -9.97
C LEU A 219 -13.46 -33.56 -8.46
N LEU A 220 -13.14 -34.67 -7.79
CA LEU A 220 -13.35 -34.86 -6.34
C LEU A 220 -12.17 -34.36 -5.48
N ILE A 221 -11.00 -34.14 -6.09
CA ILE A 221 -9.78 -33.69 -5.40
C ILE A 221 -10.00 -32.41 -4.55
N PRO A 222 -10.73 -31.38 -5.01
CA PRO A 222 -10.88 -30.15 -4.24
C PRO A 222 -11.59 -30.36 -2.90
N PHE A 223 -12.51 -31.32 -2.82
CA PHE A 223 -13.29 -31.61 -1.62
C PHE A 223 -12.50 -32.42 -0.57
N GLN A 224 -11.38 -33.02 -0.96
CA GLN A 224 -10.50 -33.77 -0.07
C GLN A 224 -9.55 -32.86 0.71
N ASN A 225 -9.25 -31.66 0.18
CA ASN A 225 -8.40 -30.69 0.86
C ASN A 225 -9.22 -29.94 1.94
N PRO A 226 -8.92 -30.10 3.24
CA PRO A 226 -9.71 -29.50 4.31
C PRO A 226 -9.65 -27.97 4.29
N GLN A 227 -8.51 -27.39 3.90
CA GLN A 227 -8.33 -25.94 3.82
C GLN A 227 -9.19 -25.34 2.71
N PHE A 228 -9.22 -26.01 1.55
CA PHE A 228 -10.05 -25.60 0.42
C PHE A 228 -11.54 -25.81 0.69
N ARG A 229 -11.92 -26.92 1.34
CA ARG A 229 -13.31 -27.18 1.72
C ARG A 229 -13.88 -26.10 2.63
N ASN A 230 -13.11 -25.65 3.62
CA ASN A 230 -13.53 -24.55 4.49
C ASN A 230 -13.74 -23.24 3.71
N LEU A 231 -12.85 -22.97 2.75
CA LEU A 231 -12.98 -21.83 1.84
C LEU A 231 -14.24 -21.94 0.94
N LEU A 232 -14.54 -23.12 0.43
CA LEU A 232 -15.76 -23.38 -0.35
C LEU A 232 -17.03 -23.15 0.49
N ILE A 233 -17.06 -23.61 1.74
CA ILE A 233 -18.21 -23.40 2.63
C ILE A 233 -18.43 -21.92 2.90
N PHE A 234 -17.35 -21.15 3.14
CA PHE A 234 -17.42 -19.70 3.26
C PHE A 234 -18.04 -19.04 2.02
N PHE A 235 -17.52 -19.37 0.82
CA PHE A 235 -18.04 -18.79 -0.43
C PHE A 235 -19.48 -19.19 -0.71
N TRP A 236 -19.84 -20.44 -0.43
CA TRP A 236 -21.21 -20.90 -0.61
C TRP A 236 -22.16 -20.14 0.32
N ALA A 237 -21.83 -20.03 1.61
CA ALA A 237 -22.65 -19.29 2.58
C ALA A 237 -22.81 -17.82 2.21
N TRP A 238 -21.74 -17.17 1.74
CA TRP A 238 -21.76 -15.78 1.31
C TRP A 238 -22.67 -15.57 0.09
N ASN A 239 -22.44 -16.35 -0.97
CA ASN A 239 -23.21 -16.23 -2.20
C ASN A 239 -24.68 -16.63 -1.99
N PHE A 240 -24.94 -17.61 -1.13
CA PHE A 240 -26.29 -18.01 -0.76
C PHE A 240 -27.02 -16.86 -0.04
N ALA A 241 -26.41 -16.26 0.98
CA ALA A 241 -27.02 -15.15 1.71
C ALA A 241 -27.32 -13.94 0.82
N TRP A 242 -26.41 -13.60 -0.11
CA TRP A 242 -26.58 -12.47 -1.04
C TRP A 242 -27.64 -12.76 -2.09
N SER A 243 -27.59 -13.95 -2.69
CA SER A 243 -28.50 -14.34 -3.76
C SER A 243 -29.91 -14.65 -3.30
N LEU A 244 -30.13 -14.78 -1.98
CA LEU A 244 -31.47 -14.91 -1.41
C LEU A 244 -32.34 -13.68 -1.69
N SER A 245 -31.74 -12.48 -1.62
CA SER A 245 -32.44 -11.20 -1.75
C SER A 245 -32.20 -10.51 -3.10
N SER A 246 -31.08 -10.80 -3.78
CA SER A 246 -30.68 -10.08 -4.99
C SER A 246 -31.70 -10.05 -6.14
N PRO A 247 -32.49 -11.09 -6.43
CA PRO A 247 -33.54 -11.05 -7.46
C PRO A 247 -34.59 -9.97 -7.21
N PHE A 248 -34.81 -9.62 -5.94
CA PHE A 248 -35.94 -8.81 -5.52
C PHE A 248 -35.60 -7.34 -5.36
N TYR A 249 -34.31 -6.93 -5.43
CA TYR A 249 -33.95 -5.51 -5.38
C TYR A 249 -34.50 -4.72 -6.57
N SER A 250 -34.34 -5.24 -7.78
CA SER A 250 -34.91 -4.62 -8.98
C SER A 250 -36.44 -4.63 -8.96
N VAL A 251 -37.05 -5.71 -8.47
CA VAL A 251 -38.50 -5.81 -8.30
C VAL A 251 -38.99 -4.75 -7.31
N PHE A 252 -38.32 -4.61 -6.17
CA PHE A 252 -38.67 -3.64 -5.14
C PHE A 252 -38.58 -2.20 -5.66
N MET A 253 -37.53 -1.86 -6.41
CA MET A 253 -37.39 -0.52 -7.03
C MET A 253 -38.50 -0.22 -8.04
N LEU A 254 -38.77 -1.16 -8.96
CA LEU A 254 -39.71 -0.93 -10.05
C LEU A 254 -41.18 -1.06 -9.62
N LYS A 255 -41.50 -2.09 -8.83
CA LYS A 255 -42.89 -2.44 -8.47
C LYS A 255 -43.36 -1.78 -7.18
N THR A 256 -42.52 -1.76 -6.13
CA THR A 256 -42.91 -1.24 -4.81
C THR A 256 -42.63 0.25 -4.66
N LEU A 257 -41.45 0.70 -5.07
CA LEU A 257 -41.04 2.10 -4.98
C LEU A 257 -41.42 2.93 -6.21
N GLN A 258 -41.82 2.28 -7.32
CA GLN A 258 -42.22 2.93 -8.57
C GLN A 258 -41.13 3.88 -9.12
N ILE A 259 -39.86 3.48 -8.97
CA ILE A 259 -38.71 4.22 -9.49
C ILE A 259 -38.62 4.01 -11.01
N SER A 260 -38.42 5.09 -11.77
CA SER A 260 -38.23 5.04 -13.23
C SER A 260 -36.99 4.24 -13.64
N TYR A 261 -36.98 3.68 -14.85
CA TYR A 261 -35.87 2.85 -15.32
C TYR A 261 -34.57 3.65 -15.46
N SER A 262 -34.64 4.91 -15.89
CA SER A 262 -33.49 5.82 -15.93
C SER A 262 -32.88 6.06 -14.55
N ASN A 263 -33.69 6.24 -13.52
CA ASN A 263 -33.21 6.42 -12.14
C ASN A 263 -32.61 5.12 -11.60
N VAL A 264 -33.21 3.95 -11.89
CA VAL A 264 -32.59 2.67 -11.54
C VAL A 264 -31.23 2.50 -12.22
N ALA A 265 -31.09 2.91 -13.49
CA ALA A 265 -29.81 2.89 -14.18
C ALA A 265 -28.76 3.82 -13.56
N ILE A 266 -29.16 5.00 -13.05
CA ILE A 266 -28.26 5.88 -12.30
C ILE A 266 -27.80 5.20 -11.00
N LEU A 267 -28.72 4.58 -10.26
CA LEU A 267 -28.40 3.87 -9.01
C LEU A 267 -27.44 2.69 -9.23
N THR A 268 -27.64 1.88 -10.26
CA THR A 268 -26.72 0.79 -10.61
C THR A 268 -25.38 1.31 -11.13
N SER A 269 -25.35 2.49 -11.74
CA SER A 269 -24.10 3.16 -12.15
C SER A 269 -23.27 3.63 -10.95
N LEU A 270 -23.91 4.08 -9.87
CA LEU A 270 -23.22 4.40 -8.61
C LEU A 270 -22.52 3.17 -8.03
N LEU A 271 -23.17 2.00 -8.08
CA LEU A 271 -22.56 0.74 -7.66
C LEU A 271 -21.32 0.42 -8.50
N MET A 272 -21.39 0.53 -9.82
CA MET A 272 -20.24 0.27 -10.70
C MET A 272 -19.09 1.26 -10.47
N ALA A 273 -19.38 2.55 -10.29
CA ALA A 273 -18.39 3.56 -9.98
C ALA A 273 -17.69 3.27 -8.63
N ALA A 274 -18.47 2.91 -7.61
CA ALA A 274 -17.95 2.52 -6.31
C ALA A 274 -17.09 1.24 -6.38
N MET A 275 -17.44 0.27 -7.23
CA MET A 275 -16.61 -0.93 -7.46
C MET A 275 -15.24 -0.57 -8.06
N VAL A 276 -15.18 0.35 -9.03
CA VAL A 276 -13.90 0.79 -9.61
C VAL A 276 -13.00 1.41 -8.55
N VAL A 277 -13.54 2.35 -7.77
CA VAL A 277 -12.82 3.03 -6.70
C VAL A 277 -12.39 2.03 -5.60
N GLY A 278 -13.32 1.16 -5.17
CA GLY A 278 -13.05 0.16 -4.14
C GLY A 278 -11.99 -0.86 -4.55
N SER A 279 -11.97 -1.27 -5.82
CA SER A 279 -10.96 -2.22 -6.32
C SER A 279 -9.54 -1.67 -6.25
N GLN A 280 -9.35 -0.36 -6.42
CA GLN A 280 -8.05 0.30 -6.32
C GLN A 280 -7.62 0.52 -4.87
N LEU A 281 -8.57 0.96 -4.03
CA LEU A 281 -8.32 1.22 -2.61
C LEU A 281 -8.02 -0.04 -1.81
N LEU A 282 -8.86 -1.05 -1.99
CA LEU A 282 -8.85 -2.23 -1.14
C LEU A 282 -7.78 -3.22 -1.60
N SER A 283 -7.36 -3.23 -2.88
CA SER A 283 -6.30 -4.11 -3.35
C SER A 283 -4.98 -3.86 -2.63
N GLY A 284 -4.56 -2.59 -2.49
CA GLY A 284 -3.33 -2.26 -1.76
C GLY A 284 -3.37 -2.69 -0.29
N LEU A 285 -4.52 -2.55 0.38
CA LEU A 285 -4.69 -3.05 1.75
C LEU A 285 -4.60 -4.57 1.83
N ILE A 286 -5.20 -5.28 0.87
CA ILE A 286 -5.18 -6.76 0.79
C ILE A 286 -3.77 -7.27 0.51
N ASP A 287 -3.07 -6.64 -0.42
CA ASP A 287 -1.69 -6.96 -0.78
C ASP A 287 -0.72 -6.69 0.35
N ARG A 288 -1.09 -5.85 1.31
CA ARG A 288 -0.23 -5.55 2.45
C ARG A 288 -0.56 -6.34 3.72
N TYR A 289 -1.84 -6.43 4.05
CA TYR A 289 -2.32 -6.97 5.32
C TYR A 289 -2.95 -8.35 5.20
N GLY A 290 -3.08 -8.89 3.99
CA GLY A 290 -3.71 -10.19 3.77
C GLY A 290 -5.21 -10.10 3.50
N SER A 291 -5.68 -11.12 2.80
CA SER A 291 -7.05 -11.24 2.30
C SER A 291 -8.06 -11.61 3.40
N LYS A 292 -7.68 -12.43 4.37
CA LYS A 292 -8.58 -12.90 5.43
C LYS A 292 -9.01 -11.76 6.36
N ALA A 293 -8.06 -10.94 6.81
CA ALA A 293 -8.36 -9.80 7.67
C ALA A 293 -9.31 -8.81 6.97
N MET A 294 -9.07 -8.56 5.68
CA MET A 294 -9.92 -7.70 4.88
C MET A 294 -11.34 -8.26 4.73
N LEU A 295 -11.49 -9.55 4.40
CA LEU A 295 -12.81 -10.20 4.32
C LEU A 295 -13.57 -10.12 5.65
N GLN A 296 -12.90 -10.32 6.78
CA GLN A 296 -13.53 -10.21 8.09
C GLN A 296 -14.08 -8.80 8.36
N ILE A 297 -13.39 -7.77 7.88
CA ILE A 297 -13.82 -6.38 8.00
C ILE A 297 -14.99 -6.10 7.05
N LEU A 298 -14.91 -6.55 5.79
CA LEU A 298 -15.94 -6.30 4.77
C LEU A 298 -17.26 -7.06 5.00
N THR A 299 -17.21 -8.19 5.71
CA THR A 299 -18.43 -8.95 6.08
C THR A 299 -19.30 -8.26 7.14
N ILE A 300 -18.79 -7.25 7.85
CA ILE A 300 -19.60 -6.47 8.81
C ILE A 300 -20.54 -5.51 8.07
N PRO A 301 -20.07 -4.58 7.22
CA PRO A 301 -20.94 -3.66 6.49
C PRO A 301 -21.84 -4.36 5.47
N SER A 302 -21.54 -5.60 5.06
CA SER A 302 -22.46 -6.39 4.23
C SER A 302 -23.75 -6.78 4.93
N ILE A 303 -23.77 -6.88 6.27
CA ILE A 303 -24.99 -7.11 7.05
C ILE A 303 -25.90 -5.87 6.97
N ILE A 304 -25.31 -4.68 6.91
CA ILE A 304 -26.04 -3.40 6.87
C ILE A 304 -26.72 -3.20 5.50
N THR A 305 -26.14 -3.74 4.43
CA THR A 305 -26.61 -3.47 3.06
C THR A 305 -28.07 -3.89 2.85
N PRO A 306 -28.52 -5.13 3.16
CA PRO A 306 -29.93 -5.49 3.06
C PRO A 306 -30.83 -4.72 4.03
N ILE A 307 -30.32 -4.27 5.18
CA ILE A 307 -31.08 -3.46 6.15
C ILE A 307 -31.41 -2.09 5.54
N PHE A 308 -30.48 -1.48 4.81
CA PHE A 308 -30.77 -0.24 4.07
C PHE A 308 -31.83 -0.40 3.00
N TRP A 309 -32.01 -1.60 2.44
CA TRP A 309 -33.10 -1.87 1.50
C TRP A 309 -34.47 -1.98 2.18
N THR A 310 -34.51 -2.40 3.44
CA THR A 310 -35.76 -2.55 4.23
C THR A 310 -36.47 -1.22 4.47
N PHE A 311 -35.74 -0.14 4.74
CA PHE A 311 -36.32 1.14 5.17
C PHE A 311 -36.44 2.15 4.03
N ASN A 312 -37.26 1.87 3.01
CA ASN A 312 -37.51 2.79 1.90
C ASN A 312 -39.00 2.90 1.59
N ARG A 313 -39.42 4.08 1.11
CA ARG A 313 -40.77 4.39 0.63
C ARG A 313 -40.71 5.18 -0.69
N PRO A 314 -41.78 5.22 -1.49
CA PRO A 314 -41.75 5.85 -2.82
C PRO A 314 -41.24 7.30 -2.83
N ASP A 315 -41.52 8.07 -1.77
CA ASP A 315 -41.09 9.46 -1.61
C ASP A 315 -39.74 9.62 -0.87
N PHE A 316 -39.21 8.54 -0.29
CA PHE A 316 -37.95 8.56 0.47
C PHE A 316 -37.21 7.22 0.32
N TYR A 317 -36.23 7.21 -0.59
CA TYR A 317 -35.38 6.05 -0.86
C TYR A 317 -33.87 6.37 -0.83
N TRP A 318 -33.48 7.39 -0.03
CA TRP A 318 -32.09 7.85 0.10
C TRP A 318 -31.12 6.78 0.64
N PHE A 319 -31.63 5.74 1.29
CA PHE A 319 -30.81 4.60 1.71
C PHE A 319 -30.36 3.72 0.53
N ILE A 320 -31.06 3.72 -0.61
CA ILE A 320 -30.68 2.93 -1.79
C ILE A 320 -29.35 3.42 -2.39
N PRO A 321 -29.14 4.72 -2.71
CA PRO A 321 -27.84 5.21 -3.15
C PRO A 321 -26.69 4.85 -2.20
N VAL A 322 -26.93 4.95 -0.88
CA VAL A 322 -25.94 4.58 0.14
C VAL A 322 -25.64 3.08 0.08
N ALA A 323 -26.67 2.24 -0.02
CA ALA A 323 -26.53 0.80 -0.19
C ALA A 323 -25.79 0.44 -1.49
N MET A 324 -26.01 1.16 -2.60
CA MET A 324 -25.31 0.95 -3.88
C MET A 324 -23.82 1.21 -3.76
N ILE A 325 -23.43 2.36 -3.20
CA ILE A 325 -22.03 2.73 -3.01
C ILE A 325 -21.36 1.74 -2.06
N LEU A 326 -22.01 1.43 -0.94
CA LEU A 326 -21.48 0.50 0.06
C LEU A 326 -21.30 -0.91 -0.55
N ASN A 327 -22.31 -1.41 -1.27
CA ASN A 327 -22.25 -2.72 -1.92
C ASN A 327 -21.17 -2.76 -3.00
N GLY A 328 -20.94 -1.67 -3.76
CA GLY A 328 -19.85 -1.60 -4.73
C GLY A 328 -18.45 -1.69 -4.09
N LEU A 329 -18.25 -0.98 -2.98
CA LEU A 329 -16.99 -1.06 -2.21
C LEU A 329 -16.79 -2.46 -1.60
N ILE A 330 -17.84 -3.04 -1.00
CA ILE A 330 -17.79 -4.39 -0.42
C ILE A 330 -17.49 -5.42 -1.50
N PHE A 331 -18.23 -5.42 -2.61
CA PHE A 331 -18.09 -6.43 -3.64
C PHE A 331 -16.71 -6.41 -4.30
N SER A 332 -16.15 -5.22 -4.55
CA SER A 332 -14.80 -5.09 -5.09
C SER A 332 -13.72 -5.62 -4.13
N GLY A 333 -13.78 -5.26 -2.85
CA GLY A 333 -12.82 -5.77 -1.86
C GLY A 333 -12.97 -7.27 -1.59
N MET A 334 -14.20 -7.77 -1.56
CA MET A 334 -14.50 -9.20 -1.46
C MET A 334 -13.92 -9.93 -2.66
N LEU A 335 -14.17 -9.46 -3.89
CA LEU A 335 -13.67 -10.07 -5.12
C LEU A 335 -12.14 -10.22 -5.13
N VAL A 336 -11.41 -9.15 -4.79
CA VAL A 336 -9.93 -9.18 -4.74
C VAL A 336 -9.46 -10.16 -3.67
N SER A 337 -10.02 -10.10 -2.46
CA SER A 337 -9.60 -10.96 -1.34
C SER A 337 -9.91 -12.44 -1.59
N VAL A 338 -11.08 -12.73 -2.16
CA VAL A 338 -11.53 -14.07 -2.55
C VAL A 338 -10.58 -14.67 -3.58
N ASN A 339 -10.27 -13.93 -4.64
CA ASN A 339 -9.36 -14.41 -5.69
C ASN A 339 -7.96 -14.66 -5.13
N SER A 340 -7.43 -13.76 -4.31
CA SER A 340 -6.12 -13.93 -3.68
C SER A 340 -6.05 -15.16 -2.77
N LEU A 341 -7.08 -15.42 -1.95
CA LEU A 341 -7.15 -16.66 -1.14
C LEU A 341 -7.33 -17.91 -1.99
N LEU A 342 -8.11 -17.81 -3.06
CA LEU A 342 -8.31 -18.92 -3.99
C LEU A 342 -6.98 -19.35 -4.59
N TYR A 343 -6.19 -18.41 -5.13
CA TYR A 343 -4.87 -18.71 -5.67
C TYR A 343 -3.89 -19.21 -4.60
N ALA A 344 -3.92 -18.66 -3.38
CA ALA A 344 -3.03 -19.08 -2.30
C ALA A 344 -3.32 -20.48 -1.74
N THR A 345 -4.55 -20.99 -1.89
CA THR A 345 -4.96 -22.30 -1.34
C THR A 345 -4.90 -23.44 -2.36
N VAL A 346 -4.86 -23.12 -3.66
CA VAL A 346 -4.83 -24.12 -4.73
C VAL A 346 -3.39 -24.58 -4.98
N PRO A 347 -3.09 -25.89 -4.94
CA PRO A 347 -1.74 -26.40 -5.18
C PRO A 347 -1.20 -26.09 -6.58
N ASP A 348 0.12 -25.95 -6.70
CA ASP A 348 0.82 -25.85 -7.99
C ASP A 348 0.79 -27.20 -8.72
N GLY A 349 0.35 -27.20 -9.98
CA GLY A 349 0.33 -28.40 -10.83
C GLY A 349 -0.95 -28.60 -11.64
N SER A 350 -1.12 -29.83 -12.15
CA SER A 350 -2.16 -30.24 -13.11
C SER A 350 -3.59 -30.22 -12.58
N ASN A 351 -3.78 -30.22 -11.26
CA ASN A 351 -5.10 -30.30 -10.64
C ASN A 351 -5.79 -28.93 -10.45
N ARG A 352 -5.15 -27.81 -10.78
CA ARG A 352 -5.71 -26.44 -10.63
C ARG A 352 -7.10 -26.32 -11.25
N THR A 353 -7.29 -26.84 -12.47
CA THR A 353 -8.57 -26.82 -13.19
C THR A 353 -9.71 -27.46 -12.39
N ALA A 354 -9.44 -28.56 -11.67
CA ALA A 354 -10.45 -29.21 -10.83
C ALA A 354 -10.85 -28.33 -9.64
N TYR A 355 -9.89 -27.63 -9.00
CA TYR A 355 -10.18 -26.70 -7.90
C TYR A 355 -11.04 -25.52 -8.37
N PHE A 356 -10.71 -24.89 -9.49
CA PHE A 356 -11.53 -23.81 -10.08
C PHE A 356 -12.92 -24.30 -10.49
N ALA A 357 -13.05 -25.54 -10.98
CA ALA A 357 -14.34 -26.15 -11.29
C ALA A 357 -15.17 -26.39 -10.01
N GLY A 358 -14.56 -26.91 -8.94
CA GLY A 358 -15.20 -27.09 -7.63
C GLY A 358 -15.67 -25.76 -7.01
N TRP A 359 -14.85 -24.71 -7.12
CA TRP A 359 -15.21 -23.35 -6.73
C TRP A 359 -16.41 -22.81 -7.50
N SER A 360 -16.37 -22.90 -8.84
CA SER A 360 -17.47 -22.46 -9.70
C SER A 360 -18.77 -23.22 -9.40
N CYS A 361 -18.66 -24.54 -9.18
CA CYS A 361 -19.79 -25.40 -8.80
C CYS A 361 -20.47 -24.91 -7.52
N ALA A 362 -19.70 -24.62 -6.47
CA ALA A 362 -20.24 -24.12 -5.21
C ALA A 362 -21.00 -22.79 -5.40
N ILE A 363 -20.45 -21.86 -6.18
CA ILE A 363 -21.09 -20.57 -6.46
C ILE A 363 -22.40 -20.76 -7.23
N PHE A 364 -22.38 -21.50 -8.35
CA PHE A 364 -23.56 -21.70 -9.18
C PHE A 364 -24.67 -22.47 -8.45
N LEU A 365 -24.31 -23.42 -7.57
CA LEU A 365 -25.30 -24.12 -6.75
C LEU A 365 -25.95 -23.17 -5.74
N ALA A 366 -25.18 -22.27 -5.11
CA ALA A 366 -25.74 -21.24 -4.23
C ALA A 366 -26.71 -20.32 -4.99
N TYR A 367 -26.35 -19.85 -6.19
CA TYR A 367 -27.21 -19.02 -7.04
C TYR A 367 -28.41 -19.76 -7.66
N ALA A 368 -28.34 -21.08 -7.79
CA ALA A 368 -29.47 -21.88 -8.23
C ALA A 368 -30.51 -22.04 -7.12
N ILE A 369 -30.07 -22.29 -5.88
CA ILE A 369 -30.95 -22.63 -4.75
C ILE A 369 -31.47 -21.37 -4.04
N ALA A 370 -30.61 -20.38 -3.77
CA ALA A 370 -30.98 -19.24 -2.93
C ALA A 370 -32.16 -18.41 -3.47
N PRO A 371 -32.27 -18.07 -4.76
CA PRO A 371 -33.44 -17.36 -5.28
C PRO A 371 -34.76 -18.14 -5.09
N LEU A 372 -34.74 -19.47 -5.20
CA LEU A 372 -35.93 -20.30 -4.96
C LEU A 372 -36.35 -20.25 -3.49
N VAL A 373 -35.38 -20.33 -2.57
CA VAL A 373 -35.64 -20.18 -1.13
C VAL A 373 -36.17 -18.78 -0.84
N GLY A 374 -35.58 -17.74 -1.43
CA GLY A 374 -36.04 -16.36 -1.31
C GLY A 374 -37.46 -16.19 -1.82
N SER A 375 -37.79 -16.81 -2.96
CA SER A 375 -39.15 -16.82 -3.51
C SER A 375 -40.14 -17.54 -2.60
N ALA A 376 -39.76 -18.66 -1.99
CA ALA A 376 -40.60 -19.37 -1.03
C ALA A 376 -40.83 -18.52 0.23
N LEU A 377 -39.81 -17.77 0.69
CA LEU A 377 -39.96 -16.81 1.78
C LEU A 377 -40.87 -15.63 1.42
N VAL A 378 -40.80 -15.11 0.18
CA VAL A 378 -41.74 -14.07 -0.29
C VAL A 378 -43.18 -14.56 -0.22
N ALA A 379 -43.45 -15.80 -0.65
CA ALA A 379 -44.78 -16.40 -0.56
C ALA A 379 -45.22 -16.63 0.90
N TYR A 380 -44.31 -17.11 1.75
CA TYR A 380 -44.57 -17.29 3.18
C TYR A 380 -44.86 -15.96 3.90
N PHE A 381 -44.14 -14.90 3.53
CA PHE A 381 -44.29 -13.58 4.13
C PHE A 381 -45.42 -12.73 3.52
N GLU A 382 -46.12 -13.22 2.50
CA GLU A 382 -47.21 -12.50 1.84
C GLU A 382 -48.30 -11.95 2.78
N PRO A 383 -48.76 -12.65 3.84
CA PRO A 383 -49.77 -12.09 4.74
C PRO A 383 -49.19 -11.08 5.75
N PHE A 384 -47.87 -10.94 5.85
CA PHE A 384 -47.22 -10.13 6.87
C PHE A 384 -46.93 -8.72 6.37
N HIS A 385 -47.59 -7.76 7.01
CA HIS A 385 -47.40 -6.34 6.76
C HIS A 385 -47.34 -5.60 8.09
N PHE A 386 -46.25 -4.86 8.31
CA PHE A 386 -46.03 -4.10 9.53
C PHE A 386 -45.69 -2.65 9.20
N HIS A 387 -45.94 -1.75 10.15
CA HIS A 387 -45.52 -0.36 10.04
C HIS A 387 -44.54 -0.07 11.16
N ILE A 388 -43.32 0.33 10.82
CA ILE A 388 -42.24 0.59 11.79
C ILE A 388 -41.60 1.93 11.45
N PHE A 389 -41.60 2.88 12.39
CA PHE A 389 -40.99 4.21 12.23
C PHE A 389 -41.42 4.96 10.95
N GLY A 390 -42.67 4.79 10.50
CA GLY A 390 -43.19 5.41 9.28
C GLY A 390 -42.81 4.68 7.98
N PHE A 391 -42.27 3.46 8.07
CA PHE A 391 -41.96 2.61 6.93
C PHE A 391 -42.89 1.39 6.86
N ASP A 392 -43.37 1.10 5.66
CA ASP A 392 -44.12 -0.11 5.34
C ASP A 392 -43.18 -1.29 5.15
N ILE A 393 -43.24 -2.25 6.08
CA ILE A 393 -42.45 -3.47 6.04
C ILE A 393 -43.32 -4.59 5.51
N GLY A 394 -43.16 -4.93 4.23
CA GLY A 394 -43.87 -6.02 3.58
C GLY A 394 -43.00 -7.24 3.28
N LYS A 395 -43.54 -8.17 2.49
CA LYS A 395 -42.92 -9.46 2.14
C LYS A 395 -41.49 -9.37 1.61
N LEU A 396 -41.16 -8.38 0.76
CA LEU A 396 -39.82 -8.23 0.20
C LEU A 396 -38.81 -7.73 1.25
N GLN A 397 -39.21 -6.74 2.04
CA GLN A 397 -38.41 -6.17 3.13
C GLN A 397 -38.06 -7.22 4.20
N LEU A 398 -38.99 -8.13 4.50
CA LEU A 398 -38.74 -9.25 5.41
C LEU A 398 -37.69 -10.24 4.85
N VAL A 399 -37.72 -10.53 3.55
CA VAL A 399 -36.66 -11.34 2.90
C VAL A 399 -35.30 -10.64 2.97
N PHE A 400 -35.25 -9.31 2.84
CA PHE A 400 -34.01 -8.54 3.01
C PHE A 400 -33.45 -8.67 4.43
N LEU A 401 -34.31 -8.64 5.46
CA LEU A 401 -33.90 -8.84 6.85
C LEU A 401 -33.39 -10.27 7.11
N VAL A 402 -34.04 -11.29 6.53
CA VAL A 402 -33.54 -12.68 6.61
C VAL A 402 -32.17 -12.82 5.94
N SER A 403 -31.99 -12.19 4.77
CA SER A 403 -30.70 -12.12 4.08
C SER A 403 -29.63 -11.44 4.94
N ALA A 404 -29.94 -10.33 5.62
CA ALA A 404 -29.04 -9.68 6.57
C ALA A 404 -28.63 -10.60 7.73
N GLY A 405 -29.56 -11.38 8.29
CA GLY A 405 -29.25 -12.35 9.33
C GLY A 405 -28.30 -13.47 8.85
N LEU A 406 -28.54 -14.00 7.64
CA LEU A 406 -27.68 -15.03 7.06
C LEU A 406 -26.27 -14.52 6.72
N MET A 407 -26.09 -13.22 6.50
CA MET A 407 -24.78 -12.59 6.26
C MET A 407 -23.80 -12.70 7.43
N ILE A 408 -24.25 -13.13 8.61
CA ILE A 408 -23.39 -13.41 9.76
C ILE A 408 -22.63 -14.72 9.58
N LEU A 409 -23.24 -15.73 8.93
CA LEU A 409 -22.68 -17.08 8.80
C LEU A 409 -21.34 -17.14 8.07
N PRO A 410 -21.10 -16.40 6.96
CA PRO A 410 -19.81 -16.41 6.29
C PRO A 410 -18.64 -16.06 7.21
N ASN A 411 -18.81 -15.10 8.14
CA ASN A 411 -17.75 -14.69 9.05
C ASN A 411 -17.34 -15.84 10.01
N ILE A 412 -18.31 -16.68 10.43
CA ILE A 412 -18.06 -17.86 11.26
C ILE A 412 -17.14 -18.84 10.53
N PHE A 413 -17.44 -19.16 9.27
CA PHE A 413 -16.65 -20.09 8.47
C PHE A 413 -15.29 -19.50 8.08
N LEU A 414 -15.21 -18.19 7.83
CA LEU A 414 -13.97 -17.50 7.49
C LEU A 414 -12.88 -17.61 8.58
N ARG A 415 -13.27 -17.79 9.86
CA ARG A 415 -12.30 -18.01 10.96
C ARG A 415 -11.43 -19.23 10.73
N THR A 416 -11.98 -20.27 10.10
CA THR A 416 -11.31 -21.54 9.82
C THR A 416 -10.39 -21.51 8.59
N VAL A 417 -10.44 -20.42 7.80
CA VAL A 417 -9.57 -20.22 6.64
C VAL A 417 -8.22 -19.67 7.12
N LYS A 418 -7.10 -20.16 6.57
CA LYS A 418 -5.75 -19.66 6.85
C LYS A 418 -5.33 -18.68 5.75
N ASP A 419 -4.56 -17.68 6.14
CA ASP A 419 -3.96 -16.68 5.26
C ASP A 419 -2.47 -16.60 5.55
N SER A 420 -1.66 -16.38 4.52
CA SER A 420 -0.21 -16.32 4.61
C SER A 420 0.29 -15.10 5.39
N LYS A 421 -0.46 -14.00 5.38
CA LYS A 421 0.01 -12.70 5.92
C LYS A 421 -0.23 -12.48 7.42
N GLY A 422 -0.80 -13.44 8.15
CA GLY A 422 -0.85 -13.50 9.63
C GLY A 422 -1.52 -12.33 10.37
N THR A 423 -1.88 -11.25 9.69
CA THR A 423 -2.37 -10.01 10.27
C THR A 423 -3.81 -10.19 10.72
N THR A 424 -4.15 -9.64 11.88
CA THR A 424 -5.52 -9.68 12.40
C THR A 424 -6.35 -8.49 11.90
N SER A 425 -7.67 -8.64 11.83
CA SER A 425 -8.58 -7.54 11.49
C SER A 425 -8.48 -6.35 12.44
N ARG A 426 -8.15 -6.60 13.73
CA ARG A 426 -7.92 -5.54 14.73
C ARG A 426 -6.65 -4.73 14.42
N GLU A 427 -5.56 -5.39 14.04
CA GLU A 427 -4.32 -4.71 13.64
C GLU A 427 -4.52 -3.89 12.37
N LEU A 428 -5.23 -4.44 11.38
CA LEU A 428 -5.55 -3.73 10.14
C LEU A 428 -6.35 -2.45 10.44
N LEU A 429 -7.44 -2.55 11.22
CA LEU A 429 -8.23 -1.37 11.62
C LEU A 429 -7.40 -0.35 12.41
N GLY A 430 -6.51 -0.81 13.28
CA GLY A 430 -5.61 0.06 14.03
C GLY A 430 -4.60 0.80 13.15
N GLN A 431 -4.18 0.21 12.03
CA GLN A 431 -3.26 0.85 11.08
C GLN A 431 -4.00 1.77 10.11
N VAL A 432 -5.15 1.35 9.59
CA VAL A 432 -6.01 2.18 8.75
C VAL A 432 -6.49 3.43 9.50
N GLY A 433 -6.84 3.29 10.78
CA GLY A 433 -7.27 4.41 11.62
C GLY A 433 -6.17 5.43 11.96
N ARG A 434 -4.89 5.12 11.72
CA ARG A 434 -3.75 6.04 11.98
C ARG A 434 -3.38 6.90 10.76
N GLY A 435 -3.87 6.56 9.56
CA GLY A 435 -3.52 7.22 8.31
C GLY A 435 -4.67 8.04 7.70
N ASN A 436 -4.37 8.77 6.62
CA ASN A 436 -5.37 9.43 5.79
C ASN A 436 -5.56 8.66 4.48
N LEU A 437 -6.41 7.63 4.51
CA LEU A 437 -6.73 6.75 3.36
C LEU A 437 -6.99 7.54 2.06
N VAL A 438 -7.78 8.61 2.16
CA VAL A 438 -8.19 9.41 0.99
C VAL A 438 -7.02 10.22 0.45
N GLY A 439 -6.21 10.80 1.34
CA GLY A 439 -5.01 11.54 0.95
C GLY A 439 -3.96 10.64 0.30
N ASP A 440 -3.72 9.47 0.87
CA ASP A 440 -2.77 8.50 0.32
C ASP A 440 -3.23 7.99 -1.06
N LEU A 441 -4.53 7.66 -1.22
CA LEU A 441 -5.09 7.28 -2.52
C LEU A 441 -4.98 8.42 -3.54
N TYR A 442 -5.36 9.64 -3.15
CA TYR A 442 -5.29 10.79 -4.05
C TYR A 442 -3.87 10.96 -4.59
N ASN A 443 -2.87 10.86 -3.73
CA ASN A 443 -1.47 10.96 -4.15
C ASN A 443 -1.03 9.77 -5.00
N ALA A 444 -1.43 8.54 -4.68
CA ALA A 444 -1.14 7.37 -5.50
C ALA A 444 -1.73 7.50 -6.93
N LEU A 445 -2.99 7.93 -7.05
CA LEU A 445 -3.63 8.18 -8.34
C LEU A 445 -2.99 9.36 -9.09
N ALA A 446 -2.63 10.42 -8.37
CA ALA A 446 -1.93 11.56 -8.97
C ALA A 446 -0.56 11.16 -9.51
N PHE A 447 0.14 10.23 -8.84
CA PHE A 447 1.39 9.65 -9.33
C PHE A 447 1.16 8.83 -10.62
N ASP A 448 0.20 7.91 -10.63
CA ASP A 448 -0.05 7.01 -11.76
C ASP A 448 -0.61 7.71 -13.01
N TRP A 449 -1.46 8.74 -12.85
CA TRP A 449 -2.16 9.38 -13.97
C TRP A 449 -1.49 10.65 -14.48
N SER A 450 -0.58 11.26 -13.71
CA SER A 450 0.06 12.51 -14.11
C SER A 450 1.16 12.28 -15.16
N ARG A 451 0.99 12.89 -16.33
CA ARG A 451 2.07 13.01 -17.32
C ARG A 451 3.16 14.01 -16.90
N SER A 452 2.86 14.91 -15.97
CA SER A 452 3.82 15.91 -15.48
C SER A 452 4.69 15.34 -14.37
N ASP A 453 6.00 15.38 -14.57
CA ASP A 453 7.00 14.91 -13.61
C ASP A 453 6.93 15.66 -12.28
N LEU A 454 6.69 16.98 -12.32
CA LEU A 454 6.54 17.80 -11.12
C LEU A 454 5.38 17.35 -10.24
N ASN A 455 4.25 17.00 -10.85
CA ASN A 455 3.09 16.51 -10.11
C ASN A 455 3.32 15.10 -9.56
N ARG A 456 4.03 14.22 -10.30
CA ARG A 456 4.45 12.92 -9.78
C ARG A 456 5.38 13.07 -8.57
N ALA A 457 6.39 13.94 -8.66
CA ALA A 457 7.32 14.20 -7.56
C ALA A 457 6.62 14.79 -6.33
N ARG A 458 5.64 15.69 -6.52
CA ARG A 458 4.82 16.21 -5.40
C ARG A 458 4.00 15.10 -4.76
N ALA A 459 3.35 14.26 -5.55
CA ALA A 459 2.55 13.15 -5.04
C ALA A 459 3.41 12.18 -4.20
N VAL A 460 4.57 11.79 -4.73
CA VAL A 460 5.55 10.93 -4.04
C VAL A 460 6.05 11.57 -2.74
N ARG A 461 6.35 12.87 -2.75
CA ARG A 461 6.73 13.60 -1.53
C ARG A 461 5.62 13.57 -0.46
N GLN A 462 4.37 13.76 -0.86
CA GLN A 462 3.25 13.73 0.09
C GLN A 462 3.00 12.32 0.63
N MET A 463 3.16 11.30 -0.22
CA MET A 463 3.14 9.89 0.18
C MET A 463 4.25 9.56 1.20
N GLY A 464 5.47 10.05 0.99
CA GLY A 464 6.56 9.90 1.96
C GLY A 464 6.26 10.56 3.30
N ARG A 465 5.76 11.81 3.27
CA ARG A 465 5.43 12.60 4.47
C ARG A 465 4.28 12.04 5.29
N SER A 466 3.31 11.38 4.66
CA SER A 466 2.23 10.73 5.40
C SER A 466 2.79 9.63 6.31
N ARG A 467 3.99 9.11 5.98
CA ARG A 467 4.59 7.91 6.59
C ARG A 467 3.59 6.76 6.62
N SER A 468 2.63 6.83 5.71
CA SER A 468 1.55 5.89 5.65
C SER A 468 2.16 4.59 5.20
N PRO A 469 1.96 3.52 5.97
CA PRO A 469 2.45 2.24 5.55
C PRO A 469 1.84 1.84 4.17
N MET A 470 0.69 2.42 3.79
CA MET A 470 0.03 2.22 2.50
C MET A 470 0.77 2.82 1.29
N ALA A 471 1.61 3.82 1.50
CA ALA A 471 2.36 4.46 0.42
C ALA A 471 3.57 3.65 -0.03
N LEU A 472 3.92 2.59 0.71
CA LEU A 472 5.20 1.89 0.56
C LEU A 472 5.40 1.31 -0.85
N ASP A 473 4.40 0.62 -1.41
CA ASP A 473 4.52 -0.01 -2.72
C ASP A 473 4.64 1.04 -3.83
N GLN A 474 3.86 2.12 -3.76
CA GLN A 474 3.97 3.24 -4.70
C GLN A 474 5.31 3.97 -4.57
N LEU A 475 5.84 4.13 -3.35
CA LEU A 475 7.17 4.70 -3.13
C LEU A 475 8.26 3.78 -3.71
N ILE A 476 8.16 2.46 -3.55
CA ILE A 476 9.08 1.50 -4.19
C ILE A 476 8.97 1.58 -5.71
N GLN A 477 7.75 1.63 -6.27
CA GLN A 477 7.55 1.79 -7.71
C GLN A 477 8.14 3.11 -8.24
N ALA A 478 8.04 4.19 -7.45
CA ALA A 478 8.57 5.50 -7.82
C ALA A 478 10.11 5.57 -7.83
N LEU A 479 10.81 4.61 -7.22
CA LEU A 479 12.26 4.46 -7.38
C LEU A 479 12.64 4.12 -8.82
N SER A 480 11.74 3.53 -9.63
CA SER A 480 12.03 3.25 -11.04
C SER A 480 11.52 4.33 -12.01
N ASP A 481 11.16 5.54 -11.53
CA ASP A 481 10.68 6.62 -12.41
C ASP A 481 11.81 7.18 -13.28
N ALA A 482 11.46 7.57 -14.51
CA ALA A 482 12.40 8.17 -15.45
C ALA A 482 12.98 9.49 -14.95
N ASN A 483 12.23 10.24 -14.13
CA ASN A 483 12.67 11.52 -13.60
C ASN A 483 13.46 11.37 -12.28
N PRO A 484 14.72 11.86 -12.21
CA PRO A 484 15.56 11.78 -11.01
C PRO A 484 14.96 12.41 -9.74
N ASP A 485 14.20 13.51 -9.87
CA ASP A 485 13.56 14.15 -8.74
C ASP A 485 12.51 13.24 -8.10
N VAL A 486 11.77 12.47 -8.93
CA VAL A 486 10.77 11.52 -8.44
C VAL A 486 11.45 10.38 -7.67
N ARG A 487 12.52 9.81 -8.22
CA ARG A 487 13.32 8.76 -7.56
C ARG A 487 13.89 9.25 -6.23
N LYS A 488 14.47 10.46 -6.21
CA LYS A 488 14.96 11.09 -4.98
C LYS A 488 13.86 11.26 -3.93
N GLN A 489 12.68 11.77 -4.30
CA GLN A 489 11.56 11.89 -3.36
C GLN A 489 11.07 10.54 -2.85
N ALA A 490 11.13 9.50 -3.68
CA ALA A 490 10.77 8.14 -3.31
C ALA A 490 11.76 7.57 -2.29
N ALA A 491 13.06 7.66 -2.54
CA ALA A 491 14.10 7.23 -1.59
C ALA A 491 13.95 7.95 -0.24
N GLN A 492 13.77 9.27 -0.26
CA GLN A 492 13.52 10.06 0.95
C GLN A 492 12.28 9.56 1.70
N GLY A 493 11.16 9.35 0.99
CA GLY A 493 9.90 8.88 1.57
C GLY A 493 10.01 7.50 2.20
N LEU A 494 10.75 6.58 1.58
CA LEU A 494 11.01 5.25 2.11
C LEU A 494 11.83 5.30 3.40
N GLY A 495 12.84 6.17 3.46
CA GLY A 495 13.61 6.42 4.67
C GLY A 495 12.77 6.99 5.82
N GLU A 496 11.83 7.89 5.51
CA GLU A 496 10.89 8.43 6.51
C GLU A 496 9.87 7.39 7.00
N ALA A 497 9.47 6.46 6.12
CA ALA A 497 8.59 5.36 6.46
C ALA A 497 9.27 4.31 7.36
N ARG A 498 10.60 4.20 7.31
CA ARG A 498 11.41 3.26 8.11
C ARG A 498 10.97 1.80 7.99
N SER A 499 10.49 1.41 6.81
CA SER A 499 10.02 0.04 6.56
C SER A 499 11.19 -0.86 6.14
N PRO A 500 11.40 -2.03 6.78
CA PRO A 500 12.42 -2.99 6.36
C PRO A 500 12.23 -3.49 4.92
N GLN A 501 10.99 -3.49 4.41
CA GLN A 501 10.69 -3.89 3.03
C GLN A 501 11.32 -2.95 1.99
N ALA A 502 11.72 -1.73 2.38
CA ALA A 502 12.38 -0.78 1.51
C ALA A 502 13.88 -1.03 1.35
N ILE A 503 14.50 -1.92 2.16
CA ILE A 503 15.95 -2.11 2.17
C ILE A 503 16.46 -2.57 0.81
N ASN A 504 15.95 -3.68 0.27
CA ASN A 504 16.43 -4.22 -1.00
C ASN A 504 16.23 -3.25 -2.17
N PRO A 505 15.04 -2.61 -2.35
CA PRO A 505 14.89 -1.56 -3.36
C PRO A 505 15.89 -0.40 -3.20
N LEU A 506 16.13 0.07 -1.98
CA LEU A 506 17.09 1.16 -1.73
C LEU A 506 18.55 0.73 -1.97
N LEU A 507 18.89 -0.55 -1.78
CA LEU A 507 20.22 -1.08 -2.11
C LEU A 507 20.48 -1.08 -3.63
N GLU A 508 19.45 -1.26 -4.45
CA GLU A 508 19.58 -1.16 -5.91
C GLU A 508 19.88 0.29 -6.34
N GLU A 509 19.26 1.27 -5.69
CA GLU A 509 19.48 2.71 -5.93
C GLU A 509 20.89 3.18 -5.58
N LEU A 510 21.66 2.41 -4.79
CA LEU A 510 23.08 2.68 -4.56
C LEU A 510 23.92 2.59 -5.84
N LYS A 511 23.37 2.03 -6.92
CA LYS A 511 24.03 1.90 -8.22
C LYS A 511 23.52 2.92 -9.24
N ASP A 512 22.65 3.85 -8.85
CA ASP A 512 22.12 4.89 -9.74
C ASP A 512 23.26 5.78 -10.27
N GLU A 513 23.15 6.23 -11.52
CA GLU A 513 24.12 7.10 -12.18
C GLU A 513 24.23 8.47 -11.46
N GLU A 514 23.11 8.97 -10.94
CA GLU A 514 23.02 10.27 -10.26
C GLU A 514 23.45 10.16 -8.80
N SER A 515 24.50 10.89 -8.41
CA SER A 515 25.00 10.85 -7.04
C SER A 515 24.04 11.44 -6.01
N ASP A 516 23.12 12.31 -6.42
CA ASP A 516 22.05 12.80 -5.54
C ASP A 516 21.12 11.67 -5.07
N ILE A 517 20.82 10.71 -5.95
CA ILE A 517 19.95 9.57 -5.64
C ILE A 517 20.70 8.58 -4.77
N ARG A 518 21.94 8.22 -5.13
CA ARG A 518 22.81 7.38 -4.30
C ARG A 518 22.92 7.93 -2.87
N SER A 519 23.13 9.24 -2.74
CA SER A 519 23.25 9.89 -1.43
C SER A 519 21.96 9.84 -0.61
N GLU A 520 20.79 9.98 -1.24
CA GLU A 520 19.49 9.92 -0.57
C GLU A 520 19.13 8.48 -0.18
N ALA A 521 19.44 7.50 -1.03
CA ALA A 521 19.25 6.08 -0.74
C ALA A 521 20.06 5.66 0.49
N ILE A 522 21.30 6.12 0.62
CA ILE A 522 22.12 5.88 1.83
C ILE A 522 21.51 6.53 3.06
N GLU A 523 21.06 7.78 2.98
CA GLU A 523 20.40 8.42 4.13
C GLU A 523 19.12 7.68 4.53
N ALA A 524 18.34 7.19 3.56
CA ALA A 524 17.14 6.40 3.81
C ALA A 524 17.46 5.07 4.50
N LEU A 525 18.49 4.37 4.04
CA LEU A 525 19.00 3.13 4.63
C LEU A 525 19.49 3.35 6.08
N GLY A 526 20.21 4.45 6.34
CA GLY A 526 20.61 4.85 7.69
C GLY A 526 19.43 5.06 8.64
N LYS A 527 18.37 5.76 8.16
CA LYS A 527 17.14 6.02 8.93
C LYS A 527 16.37 4.74 9.27
N ILE A 528 16.43 3.72 8.40
CA ILE A 528 15.84 2.38 8.66
C ILE A 528 16.65 1.67 9.75
N GLY A 529 17.98 1.73 9.68
CA GLY A 529 18.89 1.28 10.74
C GLY A 529 19.05 -0.23 10.86
N ASP A 530 18.87 -0.97 9.76
CA ASP A 530 19.13 -2.42 9.72
C ASP A 530 20.64 -2.70 9.82
N PRO A 531 21.12 -3.57 10.73
CA PRO A 531 22.55 -3.89 10.80
C PRO A 531 23.12 -4.55 9.53
N ASN A 532 22.30 -5.23 8.73
CA ASN A 532 22.77 -6.00 7.57
C ASN A 532 23.24 -5.13 6.39
N ILE A 533 23.06 -3.80 6.46
CA ILE A 533 23.50 -2.87 5.41
C ILE A 533 24.90 -2.29 5.65
N ILE A 534 25.59 -2.65 6.75
CA ILE A 534 26.91 -2.10 7.11
C ILE A 534 27.90 -2.21 5.94
N ASP A 535 28.01 -3.39 5.32
CA ASP A 535 28.95 -3.63 4.22
C ASP A 535 28.71 -2.68 3.03
N HIS A 536 27.44 -2.42 2.70
CA HIS A 536 27.06 -1.48 1.64
C HIS A 536 27.39 -0.03 2.00
N LEU A 537 27.25 0.34 3.28
CA LEU A 537 27.67 1.65 3.76
C LEU A 537 29.20 1.81 3.74
N ILE A 538 29.96 0.75 4.00
CA ILE A 538 31.42 0.75 3.89
C ILE A 538 31.85 0.98 2.44
N GLU A 539 31.22 0.33 1.47
CA GLU A 539 31.48 0.59 0.05
C GLU A 539 31.21 2.05 -0.31
N ALA A 540 30.10 2.61 0.18
CA ALA A 540 29.73 4.00 -0.07
C ALA A 540 30.67 5.05 0.56
N LEU A 541 31.46 4.70 1.59
CA LEU A 541 32.53 5.56 2.11
C LEU A 541 33.65 5.82 1.10
N ASN A 542 33.70 5.04 0.02
CA ASN A 542 34.69 5.15 -1.05
C ASN A 542 34.08 5.60 -2.39
N ASP A 543 32.83 6.10 -2.40
CA ASP A 543 32.20 6.62 -3.62
C ASP A 543 32.98 7.81 -4.20
N SER A 544 32.93 8.00 -5.51
CA SER A 544 33.51 9.15 -6.20
C SER A 544 32.96 10.52 -5.75
N ASP A 545 31.69 10.59 -5.33
CA ASP A 545 31.02 11.83 -4.93
C ASP A 545 31.06 12.00 -3.40
N SER A 546 31.61 13.14 -2.96
CA SER A 546 31.73 13.47 -1.54
C SER A 546 30.39 13.54 -0.79
N ARG A 547 29.27 13.84 -1.46
CA ARG A 547 27.93 13.85 -0.85
C ARG A 547 27.53 12.45 -0.42
N VAL A 548 27.79 11.45 -1.26
CA VAL A 548 27.52 10.03 -0.99
C VAL A 548 28.36 9.55 0.19
N GLN A 549 29.66 9.91 0.21
CA GLN A 549 30.54 9.61 1.34
C GLN A 549 30.03 10.22 2.65
N ILE A 550 29.59 11.49 2.62
CA ILE A 550 29.02 12.18 3.79
C ILE A 550 27.72 11.50 4.26
N SER A 551 26.84 11.09 3.35
CA SER A 551 25.64 10.33 3.68
C SER A 551 25.99 8.99 4.34
N ALA A 552 27.01 8.29 3.86
CA ALA A 552 27.46 7.03 4.44
C ALA A 552 28.00 7.20 5.87
N ILE A 553 28.79 8.27 6.11
CA ILE A 553 29.26 8.64 7.44
C ILE A 553 28.08 8.89 8.40
N ARG A 554 27.05 9.62 7.95
CA ARG A 554 25.85 9.89 8.74
C ARG A 554 25.04 8.62 9.00
N ALA A 555 24.81 7.81 7.97
CA ALA A 555 24.07 6.56 8.09
C ALA A 555 24.73 5.62 9.10
N LEU A 556 26.05 5.39 9.00
CA LEU A 556 26.83 4.61 9.98
C LEU A 556 26.72 5.20 11.39
N SER A 557 26.66 6.53 11.53
CA SER A 557 26.50 7.18 12.83
C SER A 557 25.14 6.91 13.49
N GLU A 558 24.09 6.70 12.69
CA GLU A 558 22.74 6.38 13.19
C GLU A 558 22.63 4.92 13.63
N MET A 559 23.54 4.06 13.17
CA MET A 559 23.58 2.66 13.56
C MET A 559 23.96 2.48 15.03
N ARG A 560 23.41 1.42 15.63
CA ARG A 560 23.69 1.02 17.01
C ARG A 560 24.77 -0.05 17.00
N GLY A 561 25.88 0.21 17.70
CA GLY A 561 26.96 -0.76 17.86
C GLY A 561 28.34 -0.10 17.94
N THR A 562 29.29 -0.79 18.54
CA THR A 562 30.70 -0.37 18.58
C THR A 562 31.37 -0.52 17.22
N GLU A 563 30.94 -1.49 16.41
CA GLU A 563 31.46 -1.77 15.07
C GLU A 563 31.39 -0.55 14.13
N ALA A 564 30.22 0.08 14.04
CA ALA A 564 30.05 1.29 13.23
C ALA A 564 30.94 2.45 13.72
N GLN A 565 31.17 2.56 15.04
CA GLN A 565 32.06 3.57 15.60
C GLN A 565 33.52 3.28 15.28
N GLU A 566 33.97 2.03 15.37
CA GLU A 566 35.33 1.63 15.00
C GLU A 566 35.59 1.84 13.50
N LEU A 567 34.62 1.53 12.64
CA LEU A 567 34.71 1.77 11.19
C LEU A 567 34.84 3.28 10.88
N LEU A 568 34.03 4.11 11.52
CA LEU A 568 34.11 5.57 11.38
C LEU A 568 35.46 6.10 11.86
N PHE A 569 35.99 5.58 12.96
CA PHE A 569 37.31 5.96 13.47
C PHE A 569 38.43 5.50 12.53
N TRP A 570 38.36 4.27 12.00
CA TRP A 570 39.31 3.77 11.02
C TRP A 570 39.36 4.68 9.77
N LYS A 571 38.20 5.05 9.22
CA LYS A 571 38.11 5.97 8.07
C LYS A 571 38.64 7.37 8.40
N PHE A 572 38.43 7.85 9.63
CA PHE A 572 38.99 9.12 10.12
C PHE A 572 40.52 9.09 10.25
N ALA A 573 41.07 7.94 10.64
CA ALA A 573 42.50 7.75 10.87
C ALA A 573 43.30 7.43 9.59
N ASP A 574 42.68 6.82 8.57
CA ASP A 574 43.29 6.38 7.31
C ASP A 574 43.82 7.55 6.44
N ARG A 575 43.12 7.92 5.34
CA ARG A 575 43.53 9.00 4.45
C ARG A 575 42.83 10.31 4.81
N PHE A 576 43.62 11.36 5.03
CA PHE A 576 43.08 12.70 5.23
C PHE A 576 42.39 13.23 3.97
N ASP A 577 41.07 13.40 4.05
CA ASP A 577 40.27 14.10 3.05
C ASP A 577 39.64 15.36 3.67
N ARG A 578 39.88 16.52 3.03
CA ARG A 578 39.40 17.81 3.51
C ARG A 578 37.86 17.92 3.49
N ILE A 579 37.17 17.14 2.67
CA ILE A 579 35.71 17.25 2.54
C ILE A 579 35.00 16.43 3.63
N THR A 580 35.41 15.17 3.83
CA THR A 580 34.77 14.27 4.81
C THR A 580 35.28 14.43 6.25
N PHE A 581 36.52 14.90 6.44
CA PHE A 581 37.14 15.00 7.77
C PHE A 581 36.32 15.83 8.80
N PRO A 582 35.74 17.00 8.45
CA PRO A 582 34.89 17.74 9.39
C PRO A 582 33.65 16.97 9.83
N THR A 583 33.02 16.23 8.91
CA THR A 583 31.83 15.41 9.20
C THR A 583 32.19 14.23 10.10
N LEU A 584 33.29 13.52 9.79
CA LEU A 584 33.80 12.42 10.62
C LEU A 584 34.13 12.89 12.04
N SER A 585 34.80 14.05 12.16
CA SER A 585 35.12 14.64 13.46
C SER A 585 33.86 14.99 14.25
N ASP A 586 32.85 15.60 13.63
CA ASP A 586 31.58 15.95 14.32
C ASP A 586 30.79 14.71 14.75
N VAL A 587 30.71 13.69 13.89
CA VAL A 587 30.03 12.42 14.20
C VAL A 587 30.71 11.68 15.34
N LEU A 588 32.04 11.50 15.29
CA LEU A 588 32.80 10.84 16.35
C LEU A 588 32.79 11.66 17.64
N GLY A 589 32.83 13.00 17.53
CA GLY A 589 32.70 13.90 18.67
C GLY A 589 31.33 13.81 19.34
N ALA A 590 30.26 13.62 18.56
CA ALA A 590 28.92 13.35 19.07
C ALA A 590 28.83 12.02 19.83
N LYS A 591 29.56 11.00 19.37
CA LYS A 591 29.68 9.66 19.99
C LYS A 591 30.64 9.63 21.18
N ARG A 592 31.26 10.77 21.53
CA ARG A 592 32.25 10.90 22.61
C ARG A 592 33.54 10.10 22.39
N ASP A 593 33.95 9.94 21.14
CA ASP A 593 35.21 9.28 20.84
C ASP A 593 36.39 10.21 21.14
N LEU A 594 37.11 9.93 22.23
CA LEU A 594 38.22 10.77 22.68
C LEU A 594 39.46 10.68 21.77
N ARG A 595 39.55 9.64 20.93
CA ARG A 595 40.69 9.41 20.04
C ARG A 595 40.82 10.50 18.96
N ILE A 596 39.73 11.23 18.68
CA ILE A 596 39.74 12.29 17.65
C ILE A 596 40.43 13.57 18.11
N VAL A 597 40.66 13.76 19.41
CA VAL A 597 41.09 15.04 19.99
C VAL A 597 42.40 15.52 19.38
N ARG A 598 43.45 14.69 19.41
CA ARG A 598 44.76 15.06 18.86
C ARG A 598 44.74 15.21 17.34
N PRO A 599 44.26 14.23 16.55
CA PRO A 599 44.27 14.36 15.09
C PRO A 599 43.42 15.53 14.57
N THR A 600 42.31 15.85 15.25
CA THR A 600 41.47 17.00 14.87
C THR A 600 42.19 18.32 15.08
N LEU A 601 42.87 18.50 16.21
CA LEU A 601 43.60 19.72 16.51
C LEU A 601 44.86 19.87 15.64
N GLU A 602 45.61 18.79 15.41
CA GLU A 602 46.80 18.79 14.54
C GLU A 602 46.48 19.17 13.09
N ARG A 603 45.26 18.89 12.63
CA ARG A 603 44.81 19.18 11.26
C ARG A 603 44.01 20.48 11.14
N LEU A 604 43.86 21.25 12.22
CA LEU A 604 43.04 22.47 12.26
C LEU A 604 43.51 23.51 11.22
N ASP A 605 44.83 23.69 11.10
CA ASP A 605 45.45 24.65 10.18
C ASP A 605 45.29 24.29 8.70
N ASN A 606 44.91 23.04 8.37
CA ASN A 606 44.59 22.64 7.01
C ASN A 606 43.29 23.27 6.47
N PHE A 607 42.49 23.91 7.33
CA PHE A 607 41.19 24.49 7.00
C PHE A 607 41.20 26.02 7.06
N LYS A 608 41.10 26.67 5.90
CA LYS A 608 41.06 28.15 5.81
C LYS A 608 39.75 28.74 6.37
N SER A 609 38.62 28.04 6.18
CA SER A 609 37.30 28.52 6.59
C SER A 609 37.17 28.60 8.12
N PRO A 610 36.87 29.78 8.71
CA PRO A 610 36.63 29.93 10.15
C PRO A 610 35.48 29.04 10.65
N THR A 611 34.45 28.84 9.84
CA THR A 611 33.29 28.01 10.18
C THR A 611 33.68 26.54 10.37
N ILE A 612 34.54 26.00 9.49
CA ILE A 612 35.00 24.61 9.59
C ILE A 612 35.90 24.44 10.81
N ARG A 613 36.80 25.39 11.08
CA ARG A 613 37.65 25.37 12.29
C ARG A 613 36.81 25.39 13.57
N LEU A 614 35.79 26.25 13.63
CA LEU A 614 34.83 26.28 14.74
C LEU A 614 34.09 24.95 14.89
N GLN A 615 33.66 24.32 13.79
CA GLN A 615 33.04 23.00 13.80
C GLN A 615 33.99 21.96 14.42
N LEU A 616 35.25 21.90 13.99
CA LEU A 616 36.26 20.97 14.50
C LEU A 616 36.54 21.17 16.00
N LEU A 617 36.70 22.42 16.45
CA LEU A 617 36.86 22.74 17.87
C LEU A 617 35.63 22.32 18.69
N ASN A 618 34.43 22.54 18.16
CA ASN A 618 33.19 22.10 18.79
C ASN A 618 33.12 20.57 18.87
N SER A 619 33.55 19.85 17.83
CA SER A 619 33.64 18.38 17.82
C SER A 619 34.56 17.86 18.92
N VAL A 620 35.73 18.48 19.09
CA VAL A 620 36.70 18.16 20.15
C VAL A 620 36.11 18.41 21.55
N CYS A 621 35.42 19.54 21.75
CA CYS A 621 34.74 19.81 23.02
C CYS A 621 33.57 18.83 23.28
N ARG A 622 32.81 18.46 22.25
CA ARG A 622 31.73 17.46 22.35
C ARG A 622 32.27 16.10 22.76
N ALA A 623 33.40 15.69 22.20
CA ALA A 623 34.07 14.44 22.53
C ALA A 623 34.37 14.34 24.04
N GLN A 624 34.84 15.45 24.63
CA GLN A 624 35.19 15.56 26.05
C GLN A 624 33.97 15.68 26.99
N GLY A 625 32.75 15.84 26.45
CA GLY A 625 31.51 15.95 27.21
C GLY A 625 30.93 17.37 27.35
N ALA A 626 31.44 18.37 26.64
CA ALA A 626 30.95 19.76 26.69
C ALA A 626 29.50 19.95 26.18
N ARG A 627 28.90 18.92 25.55
CA ARG A 627 27.57 18.98 24.91
C ARG A 627 27.48 20.17 23.96
N ARG A 628 26.56 21.12 24.20
CA ARG A 628 26.34 22.33 23.37
C ARG A 628 27.02 23.59 23.93
N ARG A 629 27.86 23.48 24.98
CA ARG A 629 28.39 24.63 25.72
C ARG A 629 29.33 25.49 24.89
N PHE A 630 30.25 24.87 24.16
CA PHE A 630 31.20 25.59 23.29
C PHE A 630 30.46 26.46 22.27
N TYR A 631 29.59 25.85 21.45
CA TYR A 631 28.80 26.58 20.47
C TYR A 631 27.94 27.70 21.09
N ARG A 632 27.29 27.45 22.23
CA ARG A 632 26.47 28.46 22.93
C ARG A 632 27.27 29.68 23.38
N LEU A 633 28.52 29.49 23.83
CA LEU A 633 29.37 30.60 24.25
C LEU A 633 29.84 31.43 23.05
N VAL A 634 30.23 30.76 21.97
CA VAL A 634 30.69 31.46 20.76
C VAL A 634 29.58 32.29 20.12
N SER A 635 28.32 31.83 20.20
CA SER A 635 27.16 32.51 19.61
C SER A 635 26.61 33.68 20.44
N GLN A 636 27.11 33.94 21.65
CA GLN A 636 26.62 35.02 22.52
C GLN A 636 27.24 36.37 22.18
N ASP A 637 26.54 37.46 22.54
CA ASP A 637 27.16 38.78 22.62
C ASP A 637 28.34 38.78 23.62
N ASN A 638 29.23 39.77 23.48
CA ASN A 638 30.49 39.79 24.22
C ASN A 638 30.29 39.86 25.75
N LEU A 639 29.27 40.58 26.23
CA LEU A 639 28.98 40.73 27.66
C LEU A 639 28.48 39.43 28.26
N ALA A 640 27.44 38.84 27.66
CA ALA A 640 26.84 37.59 28.11
C ALA A 640 27.80 36.39 27.96
N ARG A 641 28.77 36.48 27.03
CA ARG A 641 29.85 35.51 26.90
C ARG A 641 30.83 35.63 28.06
N ALA A 642 31.28 36.84 28.38
CA ALA A 642 32.21 37.10 29.48
C ALA A 642 31.63 36.65 30.84
N GLU A 643 30.38 36.99 31.15
CA GLU A 643 29.70 36.57 32.38
C GLU A 643 29.62 35.04 32.52
N ARG A 644 29.31 34.33 31.42
CA ARG A 644 29.26 32.87 31.44
C ARG A 644 30.63 32.23 31.55
N GLN A 645 31.65 32.79 30.91
CA GLN A 645 33.04 32.35 31.04
C GLN A 645 33.51 32.48 32.50
N GLU A 646 33.19 33.60 33.14
CA GLU A 646 33.51 33.85 34.54
C GLU A 646 32.81 32.84 35.47
N GLU A 647 31.51 32.62 35.28
CA GLU A 647 30.76 31.64 36.05
C GLU A 647 31.30 30.22 35.84
N MET A 648 31.69 29.86 34.61
CA MET A 648 32.33 28.57 34.33
C MET A 648 33.68 28.42 35.04
N LEU A 649 34.52 29.45 35.06
CA LEU A 649 35.79 29.43 35.81
C LEU A 649 35.55 29.26 37.32
N ARG A 650 34.55 29.97 37.88
CA ARG A 650 34.15 29.82 39.29
C ARG A 650 33.65 28.40 39.59
N GLN A 651 32.84 27.81 38.71
CA GLN A 651 32.36 26.43 38.84
C GLN A 651 33.51 25.43 38.77
N THR A 652 34.41 25.58 37.80
CA THR A 652 35.61 24.76 37.65
C THR A 652 36.44 24.80 38.93
N ARG A 653 36.70 25.99 39.46
CA ARG A 653 37.41 26.17 40.72
C ARG A 653 36.71 25.50 41.90
N ARG A 654 35.38 25.61 42.01
CA ARG A 654 34.60 24.93 43.06
C ARG A 654 34.67 23.40 42.94
N ALA A 655 34.61 22.86 41.72
CA ALA A 655 34.70 21.43 41.47
C ALA A 655 36.03 20.84 41.94
N PHE A 656 37.16 21.46 41.55
CA PHE A 656 38.48 21.03 42.01
C PHE A 656 38.63 21.11 43.53
N ARG A 657 38.11 22.17 44.18
CA ARG A 657 38.15 22.32 45.64
C ARG A 657 37.37 21.22 46.35
N ARG A 658 36.23 20.79 45.79
CA ARG A 658 35.31 19.81 46.39
C ARG A 658 35.63 18.36 46.01
N SER A 659 36.49 18.11 45.02
CA SER A 659 36.88 16.76 44.61
C SER A 659 37.38 15.98 45.83
N ARG A 660 36.84 14.79 46.08
CA ARG A 660 37.32 13.90 47.16
C ARG A 660 38.50 13.03 46.71
N ILE A 661 38.74 12.97 45.41
CA ILE A 661 39.69 12.06 44.76
C ILE A 661 41.08 12.68 44.68
N LEU A 662 41.17 13.99 44.40
CA LEU A 662 42.45 14.68 44.30
C LEU A 662 43.08 14.93 45.68
N ASN A 663 44.40 14.75 45.80
CA ASN A 663 45.14 15.06 47.02
C ASN A 663 45.20 16.59 47.29
N ASN A 664 45.54 16.97 48.53
CA ASN A 664 45.52 18.38 48.95
C ASN A 664 46.58 19.24 48.23
N THR A 665 47.71 18.65 47.84
CA THR A 665 48.79 19.33 47.11
C THR A 665 48.35 19.74 45.70
N ILE A 666 47.78 18.80 44.95
CA ILE A 666 47.23 19.02 43.61
C ILE A 666 46.09 20.04 43.69
N LYS A 667 45.17 19.90 44.66
CA LYS A 667 44.11 20.87 44.88
C LYS A 667 44.66 22.27 45.09
N HIS A 668 45.63 22.45 45.98
CA HIS A 668 46.19 23.76 46.28
C HIS A 668 46.86 24.38 45.05
N HIS A 669 47.66 23.61 44.30
CA HIS A 669 48.31 24.10 43.08
C HIS A 669 47.28 24.48 41.99
N VAL A 670 46.30 23.61 41.74
CA VAL A 670 45.22 23.88 40.77
C VAL A 670 44.40 25.11 41.16
N GLN A 671 44.09 25.29 42.46
CA GLN A 671 43.39 26.48 42.95
C GLN A 671 44.17 27.77 42.71
N ASN A 672 45.50 27.74 42.87
CA ASN A 672 46.36 28.89 42.62
C ASN A 672 46.42 29.22 41.13
N GLN A 673 46.64 28.21 40.27
CA GLN A 673 46.64 28.42 38.82
C GLN A 673 45.29 28.94 38.30
N LEU A 674 44.16 28.36 38.74
CA LEU A 674 42.83 28.84 38.36
C LEU A 674 42.55 30.28 38.86
N LYS A 675 43.17 30.69 39.96
CA LYS A 675 43.07 32.08 40.46
C LYS A 675 43.85 33.04 39.55
N GLU A 676 45.06 32.66 39.12
CA GLU A 676 45.84 33.47 38.18
C GLU A 676 45.19 33.52 36.79
N ILE A 677 44.60 32.42 36.31
CA ILE A 677 43.79 32.39 35.07
C ILE A 677 42.62 33.38 35.14
N HIS A 678 41.87 33.36 36.25
CA HIS A 678 40.73 34.26 36.44
C HIS A 678 41.18 35.73 36.52
N LYS A 679 42.27 36.02 37.25
CA LYS A 679 42.84 37.38 37.34
C LYS A 679 43.34 37.88 35.98
N ALA A 680 44.01 37.04 35.21
CA ALA A 680 44.47 37.36 33.86
C ALA A 680 43.29 37.62 32.92
N PHE A 681 42.20 36.84 33.05
CA PHE A 681 40.96 37.05 32.29
C PHE A 681 40.29 38.39 32.66
N ASP A 682 40.18 38.73 33.94
CA ASP A 682 39.56 39.97 34.41
C ASP A 682 40.37 41.23 34.04
N THR A 683 41.70 41.09 33.87
CA THR A 683 42.62 42.17 33.51
C THR A 683 42.97 42.22 32.02
N ASP A 684 42.25 41.45 31.18
CA ASP A 684 42.45 41.34 29.73
C ASP A 684 43.88 40.94 29.30
N GLN A 685 44.60 40.21 30.16
CA GLN A 685 45.93 39.68 29.89
C GLN A 685 45.83 38.32 29.19
N ILE A 686 45.41 38.32 27.92
CA ILE A 686 45.09 37.11 27.14
C ILE A 686 46.26 36.11 27.07
N GLU A 687 47.49 36.57 26.87
CA GLU A 687 48.67 35.69 26.81
C GLU A 687 48.90 34.96 28.15
N ASN A 688 48.70 35.66 29.27
CA ASN A 688 48.82 35.07 30.61
C ASN A 688 47.73 34.02 30.85
N VAL A 689 46.51 34.22 30.32
CA VAL A 689 45.44 33.21 30.37
C VAL A 689 45.91 31.91 29.70
N PHE A 690 46.54 32.00 28.52
CA PHE A 690 47.03 30.82 27.79
C PHE A 690 48.21 30.16 28.50
N GLU A 691 49.20 30.92 28.96
CA GLU A 691 50.36 30.40 29.69
C GLU A 691 49.96 29.69 30.97
N HIS A 692 49.11 30.29 31.81
CA HIS A 692 48.63 29.66 33.03
C HIS A 692 47.75 28.43 32.75
N THR A 693 46.92 28.46 31.71
CA THR A 693 46.10 27.30 31.31
C THR A 693 46.95 26.13 30.82
N LYS A 694 48.00 26.42 30.04
CA LYS A 694 48.97 25.42 29.56
C LYS A 694 49.79 24.86 30.72
N SER A 695 50.26 25.72 31.64
CA SER A 695 50.99 25.32 32.85
C SER A 695 50.14 24.39 33.73
N LEU A 696 48.87 24.72 33.93
CA LEU A 696 47.92 23.89 34.67
C LEU A 696 47.70 22.53 33.99
N ALA A 697 47.52 22.49 32.68
CA ALA A 697 47.36 21.25 31.92
C ALA A 697 48.61 20.36 32.06
N THR A 698 49.81 20.93 31.90
CA THR A 698 51.08 20.22 32.08
C THR A 698 51.25 19.71 33.52
N TYR A 699 50.86 20.50 34.52
CA TYR A 699 50.92 20.08 35.92
C TYR A 699 49.99 18.88 36.16
N LEU A 700 48.75 18.92 35.68
CA LEU A 700 47.79 17.83 35.84
C LEU A 700 48.28 16.54 35.16
N GLU A 701 48.89 16.63 33.97
CA GLU A 701 49.46 15.46 33.28
C GLU A 701 50.56 14.77 34.08
N HIS A 702 51.45 15.52 34.74
CA HIS A 702 52.58 14.96 35.50
C HIS A 702 52.20 14.50 36.91
N ASN A 703 51.10 14.99 37.47
CA ASN A 703 50.73 14.76 38.87
C ASN A 703 49.48 13.87 39.05
N ILE A 704 48.82 13.45 37.97
CA ILE A 704 47.80 12.40 38.01
C ILE A 704 48.54 11.06 37.87
N ASP A 705 48.90 10.47 39.02
CA ASP A 705 49.60 9.18 39.12
C ASP A 705 48.66 7.97 38.90
N GLU A 706 49.22 6.77 38.77
CA GLU A 706 48.45 5.53 38.57
C GLU A 706 47.39 5.32 39.67
N ASN A 707 47.72 5.65 40.92
CA ASN A 707 46.77 5.58 42.05
C ASN A 707 45.58 6.53 41.86
N THR A 708 45.83 7.75 41.39
CA THR A 708 44.76 8.72 41.08
C THR A 708 43.94 8.26 39.89
N VAL A 709 44.55 7.66 38.86
CA VAL A 709 43.85 7.07 37.71
C VAL A 709 42.94 5.93 38.14
N GLU A 710 43.42 5.05 39.02
CA GLU A 710 42.64 3.94 39.58
C GLU A 710 41.44 4.46 40.40
N ALA A 711 41.65 5.46 41.25
CA ALA A 711 40.59 6.09 42.04
C ALA A 711 39.55 6.82 41.17
N LEU A 712 39.98 7.49 40.09
CA LEU A 712 39.12 8.14 39.10
C LEU A 712 38.35 7.13 38.25
N GLY A 713 38.90 5.94 38.01
CA GLY A 713 38.39 4.97 37.07
C GLY A 713 38.72 5.33 35.61
N PRO A 714 38.77 4.34 34.71
CA PRO A 714 39.35 4.48 33.38
C PRO A 714 38.64 5.50 32.49
N GLU A 715 37.31 5.60 32.59
CA GLU A 715 36.50 6.54 31.79
C GLU A 715 36.78 8.01 32.16
N VAL A 716 36.79 8.31 33.47
CA VAL A 716 37.02 9.68 33.98
C VAL A 716 38.46 10.10 33.72
N ALA A 717 39.43 9.20 33.97
CA ALA A 717 40.83 9.46 33.69
C ALA A 717 41.07 9.74 32.19
N SER A 718 40.46 8.97 31.30
CA SER A 718 40.56 9.19 29.85
C SER A 718 40.00 10.55 29.42
N ARG A 719 38.85 10.98 29.99
CA ARG A 719 38.27 12.30 29.71
C ARG A 719 39.15 13.45 30.18
N ILE A 720 39.72 13.33 31.38
CA ILE A 720 40.64 14.33 31.93
C ILE A 720 41.90 14.39 31.07
N GLY A 721 42.52 13.24 30.76
CA GLY A 721 43.69 13.15 29.89
C GLY A 721 43.43 13.73 28.49
N ALA A 722 42.29 13.44 27.89
CA ALA A 722 41.90 14.01 26.60
C ALA A 722 41.72 15.54 26.66
N SER A 723 41.18 16.09 27.75
CA SER A 723 40.99 17.54 27.92
C SER A 723 42.32 18.26 28.16
N VAL A 724 43.23 17.65 28.93
CA VAL A 724 44.61 18.12 29.12
C VAL A 724 45.38 18.11 27.80
N LEU A 725 45.27 17.01 27.05
CA LEU A 725 45.87 16.90 25.72
C LEU A 725 45.30 17.94 24.76
N ALA A 726 43.99 18.17 24.76
CA ALA A 726 43.35 19.18 23.91
C ALA A 726 43.93 20.58 24.17
N ILE A 727 44.05 20.97 25.43
CA ILE A 727 44.63 22.27 25.84
C ILE A 727 46.08 22.37 25.36
N LYS A 728 46.90 21.33 25.60
CA LYS A 728 48.31 21.33 25.23
C LYS A 728 48.51 21.38 23.71
N THR A 729 47.85 20.50 22.97
CA THR A 729 47.98 20.40 21.51
C THR A 729 47.55 21.72 20.87
N TYR A 730 46.40 22.25 21.26
CA TYR A 730 45.92 23.53 20.78
C TYR A 730 46.91 24.65 21.14
N LEU A 731 47.24 24.88 22.41
CA LEU A 731 48.14 26.00 22.78
C LEU A 731 49.63 25.82 22.36
N SER A 732 50.02 24.67 21.82
CA SER A 732 51.39 24.43 21.32
C SER A 732 51.60 24.80 19.85
N GLN A 733 50.55 24.96 19.04
CA GLN A 733 50.74 25.32 17.63
C GLN A 733 51.04 26.83 17.52
N SER A 734 52.18 27.17 16.91
CA SER A 734 52.79 28.51 16.97
C SER A 734 52.08 29.58 16.12
N GLU A 735 51.14 29.21 15.24
CA GLU A 735 50.52 30.13 14.25
C GLU A 735 48.98 30.06 14.23
N HIS A 736 48.30 30.26 15.36
CA HIS A 736 46.82 30.22 15.33
C HIS A 736 46.25 31.44 14.61
N ARG A 737 45.66 31.20 13.43
CA ARG A 737 44.86 32.17 12.67
C ARG A 737 43.46 32.41 13.27
N GLU A 738 43.25 32.07 14.53
CA GLU A 738 41.95 32.10 15.19
C GLU A 738 41.84 33.30 16.12
N ASP A 739 40.63 33.86 16.21
CA ASP A 739 40.33 34.97 17.10
C ASP A 739 40.73 34.62 18.54
N PRO A 740 41.53 35.46 19.23
CA PRO A 740 41.86 35.30 20.64
C PRO A 740 40.65 34.97 21.52
N ALA A 741 39.47 35.54 21.23
CA ALA A 741 38.24 35.25 21.96
C ALA A 741 37.80 33.78 21.82
N LEU A 742 37.92 33.19 20.62
CA LEU A 742 37.58 31.79 20.37
C LEU A 742 38.54 30.85 21.11
N ARG A 743 39.83 31.19 21.13
CA ARG A 743 40.86 30.44 21.86
C ARG A 743 40.57 30.40 23.36
N ILE A 744 40.19 31.53 23.94
CA ILE A 744 39.78 31.61 25.36
C ILE A 744 38.55 30.74 25.62
N VAL A 745 37.52 30.81 24.77
CA VAL A 745 36.32 29.95 24.90
C VAL A 745 36.71 28.48 24.89
N PHE A 746 37.56 28.04 23.96
CA PHE A 746 38.02 26.66 23.87
C PHE A 746 38.74 26.20 25.16
N CYS A 747 39.69 27.00 25.65
CA CYS A 747 40.43 26.72 26.87
C CYS A 747 39.52 26.61 28.10
N ILE A 748 38.60 27.56 28.30
CA ILE A 748 37.67 27.56 29.43
C ILE A 748 36.72 26.36 29.37
N VAL A 749 36.25 25.98 28.17
CA VAL A 749 35.41 24.79 28.00
C VAL A 749 36.18 23.51 28.31
N CYS A 750 37.44 23.38 27.88
CA CYS A 750 38.26 22.22 28.20
C CYS A 750 38.57 22.11 29.71
N LEU A 751 38.89 23.23 30.37
CA LEU A 751 39.06 23.28 31.83
C LEU A 751 37.77 22.88 32.56
N TRP A 752 36.63 23.35 32.06
CA TRP A 752 35.34 22.95 32.59
C TRP A 752 35.06 21.46 32.36
N CYS A 753 35.43 20.87 31.23
CA CYS A 753 35.29 19.43 30.98
C CYS A 753 36.09 18.58 31.99
N ILE A 754 37.28 19.04 32.39
CA ILE A 754 38.05 18.39 33.46
C ILE A 754 37.29 18.45 34.79
N ALA A 755 36.77 19.63 35.14
CA ALA A 755 35.99 19.81 36.36
C ALA A 755 34.69 18.98 36.36
N ASP A 756 33.96 18.94 35.25
CA ASP A 756 32.73 18.15 35.10
C ASP A 756 33.00 16.65 35.31
N ALA A 757 34.07 16.13 34.70
CA ALA A 757 34.48 14.74 34.87
C ALA A 757 34.78 14.40 36.34
N LEU A 758 35.39 15.34 37.08
CA LEU A 758 35.68 15.18 38.51
C LEU A 758 34.43 15.25 39.42
N THR A 759 33.33 15.84 38.95
CA THR A 759 32.08 15.99 39.74
C THR A 759 31.07 14.87 39.53
N GLN A 760 31.24 14.04 38.50
CA GLN A 760 30.35 12.92 38.17
C GLN A 760 30.62 11.66 39.02
N LYS A 761 31.56 11.73 39.96
CA LYS A 761 31.98 10.62 40.83
C LYS A 761 32.01 11.02 42.30
#